data_AF-A0A0Q8RHE8-F1
#
_entry.id   AF-A0A0Q8RHE8-F1
#
_cell.length_a   1.000
_cell.length_b   1.000
_cell.length_c   1.000
_cell.angle_alpha   90.00
_cell.angle_beta   90.00
_cell.angle_gamma   90.00
#
_symmetry.space_group_name_H-M   'P 1'
#
loop_
_entity.id
_entity.type
_entity.pdbx_description
1 polymer ?
#
loop_
_entity_poly.entity_id
_entity_poly.type
_entity_poly.pdbx_seq_one_letter_code
_entity_poly.pdbx_strand_id
1 'polypeptide(L)'
;MAKNVTQAKSGGGHGRIDVHVRAMTPANGPVPVMHAKLNLYKLTQAEADALKASKRIDGQQAAVDANPAWTLVAHTHTSPAGDGQFAGLENGFYIVLYMNASPFDRNMIRGRLIGISDGDMRGECAYELDTRFRLETEFYSNGEKLSRLHGLVGDQAWVTVKHDAKETNPMPDMYYVPEAPLQSQGRDGVESSARLNSVGTAEVAVSVYMRAYDDAGAIDPDDAAHYRNARQVIVDEPSPLQVAGKITTQASRTEAEWRPVIAHWTLIRNSAEALSFNNYQLFVDHLFCHNAGGVVPEFERERFHEKEHAFRSLEKRRALPFSDSDSYRVLKAATEAFVMVNCGVLRTPYAFRGKDDAEYLDRRDLPDDRKLEEELVKRYLSSLDPKTRILPYLALIRSKLPDVRIHMDHKEHHDAELCAGFIRDRLVNPCMMELIWSYWQEEGMLVQTMNAITRRFQNVRSPAHGNGPDPLANMEVDMLRPLNNLLWGYVQDEQHRLSVVRRNYEYDHHYGIHLDGRAVRDFRPADSRSKFVEAFHNLLRQLMPFYRQDDDTTVKADAFPILNALKEVHLILSQGAHNQFGDLPSTARIEMLMQQWMLARPEFREFLPTRLMVAHPEPWMDRVDAMKKVQGWSDTSIAHFRDLAMFGEQLLLSIRYTHWSDVYDPTEAFAWARFWRPQAQGYMHAYRAVTGVDMTSETANPKLESSMPSVLLRQRLEAMPRTA
;
A
#
# COMPACT_ATOMS: atom_id res chain seq x y z
N MET A 1 35.36 -55.80 16.18
CA MET A 1 36.41 -56.80 16.43
C MET A 1 37.76 -56.09 16.31
N ALA A 2 38.43 -55.89 17.45
CA ALA A 2 39.72 -55.22 17.52
C ALA A 2 40.81 -56.08 16.85
N LYS A 3 41.41 -55.59 15.76
CA LYS A 3 42.69 -56.12 15.28
C LYS A 3 43.79 -55.35 15.99
N ASN A 4 44.43 -56.06 16.93
CA ASN A 4 45.60 -55.62 17.69
C ASN A 4 46.67 -55.03 16.76
N VAL A 5 46.97 -53.74 16.96
CA VAL A 5 48.21 -53.13 16.48
C VAL A 5 49.34 -53.78 17.26
N THR A 6 49.94 -54.79 16.64
CA THR A 6 51.17 -55.40 17.15
C THR A 6 52.28 -54.46 16.71
N GLN A 7 52.87 -53.71 17.64
CA GLN A 7 54.09 -52.92 17.39
C GLN A 7 55.18 -53.85 16.85
N ALA A 8 55.43 -53.78 15.54
CA ALA A 8 56.58 -54.42 14.94
C ALA A 8 57.85 -53.68 15.38
N LYS A 9 58.81 -54.43 15.93
CA LYS A 9 60.14 -53.97 16.32
C LYS A 9 60.87 -53.28 15.17
N SER A 10 61.55 -52.19 15.50
CA SER A 10 62.44 -51.42 14.62
C SER A 10 63.67 -52.24 14.18
N GLY A 11 63.65 -52.70 12.92
CA GLY A 11 64.86 -52.94 12.13
C GLY A 11 65.27 -51.63 11.45
N GLY A 12 66.56 -51.29 11.49
CA GLY A 12 67.07 -49.97 11.09
C GLY A 12 66.91 -49.67 9.59
N GLY A 13 65.81 -49.00 9.23
CA GLY A 13 65.64 -48.34 7.93
C GLY A 13 66.19 -46.90 7.96
N HIS A 14 66.92 -46.49 6.92
CA HIS A 14 67.44 -45.12 6.76
C HIS A 14 66.67 -44.29 5.72
N GLY A 15 65.59 -44.84 5.14
CA GLY A 15 64.78 -44.17 4.11
C GLY A 15 63.90 -43.05 4.64
N ARG A 16 63.65 -42.02 3.80
CA ARG A 16 62.82 -40.85 4.11
C ARG A 16 61.97 -40.44 2.92
N ILE A 17 60.73 -40.03 3.18
CA ILE A 17 59.82 -39.45 2.17
C ILE A 17 59.34 -38.08 2.66
N ASP A 18 59.58 -37.05 1.86
CA ASP A 18 59.13 -35.68 2.09
C ASP A 18 57.91 -35.38 1.20
N VAL A 19 56.87 -34.78 1.78
CA VAL A 19 55.58 -34.54 1.10
C VAL A 19 55.18 -33.07 1.22
N HIS A 20 54.89 -32.43 0.08
CA HIS A 20 54.50 -31.03 0.00
C HIS A 20 53.06 -30.92 -0.51
N VAL A 21 52.18 -30.27 0.25
CA VAL A 21 50.77 -30.05 -0.15
C VAL A 21 50.53 -28.55 -0.32
N ARG A 22 50.06 -28.16 -1.52
CA ARG A 22 49.80 -26.77 -1.90
C ARG A 22 48.44 -26.62 -2.58
N ALA A 23 47.73 -25.55 -2.29
CA ALA A 23 46.49 -25.15 -2.95
C ALA A 23 46.77 -24.02 -3.93
N MET A 24 46.38 -24.18 -5.19
CA MET A 24 46.55 -23.19 -6.25
C MET A 24 45.41 -22.20 -6.23
N THR A 25 45.69 -20.98 -5.75
CA THR A 25 44.70 -19.90 -5.75
C THR A 25 44.90 -18.99 -6.97
N PRO A 26 43.82 -18.59 -7.68
CA PRO A 26 43.94 -17.73 -8.86
C PRO A 26 44.58 -16.37 -8.60
N ALA A 27 44.47 -15.85 -7.37
CA ALA A 27 44.96 -14.53 -6.99
C ALA A 27 46.40 -14.54 -6.42
N ASN A 28 46.79 -15.58 -5.66
CA ASN A 28 48.05 -15.59 -4.89
C ASN A 28 49.00 -16.74 -5.25
N GLY A 29 48.67 -17.60 -6.22
CA GLY A 29 49.50 -18.76 -6.57
C GLY A 29 49.42 -19.90 -5.54
N PRO A 30 50.46 -20.75 -5.41
CA PRO A 30 50.48 -21.91 -4.51
C PRO A 30 50.56 -21.49 -3.04
N VAL A 31 49.54 -21.83 -2.26
CA VAL A 31 49.46 -21.59 -0.81
C VAL A 31 49.63 -22.92 -0.05
N PRO A 32 50.37 -22.98 1.07
CA PRO A 32 50.46 -24.19 1.89
C PRO A 32 49.11 -24.65 2.43
N VAL A 33 48.86 -25.97 2.33
CA VAL A 33 47.72 -26.61 3.00
C VAL A 33 48.20 -27.14 4.34
N MET A 34 47.68 -26.55 5.41
CA MET A 34 48.02 -26.86 6.79
C MET A 34 47.18 -28.03 7.29
N HIS A 35 47.78 -28.89 8.12
CA HIS A 35 47.10 -30.01 8.76
C HIS A 35 46.41 -30.99 7.79
N ALA A 36 46.99 -31.18 6.59
CA ALA A 36 46.55 -32.20 5.65
C ALA A 36 46.98 -33.59 6.12
N LYS A 37 46.01 -34.51 6.20
CA LYS A 37 46.23 -35.89 6.60
C LYS A 37 46.81 -36.69 5.44
N LEU A 38 47.94 -37.34 5.71
CA LEU A 38 48.69 -38.15 4.77
C LEU A 38 48.87 -39.55 5.36
N ASN A 39 48.44 -40.57 4.61
CA ASN A 39 48.61 -41.97 5.01
C ASN A 39 49.66 -42.66 4.14
N LEU A 40 50.59 -43.39 4.74
CA LEU A 40 51.64 -44.14 4.05
C LEU A 40 51.36 -45.63 4.12
N TYR A 41 51.26 -46.29 2.96
CA TYR A 41 51.06 -47.74 2.86
C TYR A 41 52.26 -48.41 2.22
N LYS A 42 52.61 -49.63 2.66
CA LYS A 42 53.63 -50.48 2.04
C LYS A 42 52.96 -51.47 1.09
N LEU A 43 53.49 -51.57 -0.12
CA LEU A 43 53.00 -52.46 -1.18
C LEU A 43 53.94 -53.65 -1.35
N THR A 44 53.36 -54.79 -1.72
CA THR A 44 54.11 -55.92 -2.27
C THR A 44 54.57 -55.61 -3.71
N GLN A 45 55.57 -56.34 -4.20
CA GLN A 45 56.09 -56.15 -5.56
C GLN A 45 55.00 -56.26 -6.63
N ALA A 46 54.10 -57.24 -6.50
CA ALA A 46 53.00 -57.46 -7.44
C ALA A 46 52.00 -56.29 -7.45
N GLU A 47 51.68 -55.73 -6.28
CA GLU A 47 50.79 -54.56 -6.17
C GLU A 47 51.43 -53.29 -6.74
N ALA A 48 52.72 -53.08 -6.47
CA ALA A 48 53.47 -51.95 -7.01
C ALA A 48 53.55 -52.01 -8.54
N ASP A 49 53.74 -53.20 -9.12
CA ASP A 49 53.79 -53.38 -10.58
C ASP A 49 52.40 -53.24 -11.23
N ALA A 50 51.33 -53.67 -10.55
CA ALA A 50 49.95 -53.40 -10.98
C ALA A 50 49.63 -51.89 -10.99
N LEU A 51 50.09 -51.15 -9.98
CA LEU A 51 49.85 -49.71 -9.88
C LEU A 51 50.65 -48.89 -10.91
N LYS A 52 51.86 -49.36 -11.27
CA LYS A 52 52.64 -48.78 -12.39
C LYS A 52 51.91 -48.95 -13.73
N ALA A 53 51.14 -50.03 -13.91
CA ALA A 53 50.37 -50.31 -15.12
C ALA A 53 49.08 -49.47 -15.22
N SER A 54 48.37 -49.23 -14.10
CA SER A 54 47.17 -48.38 -14.04
C SER A 54 47.46 -46.88 -14.03
N LYS A 55 48.74 -46.51 -13.84
CA LYS A 55 49.36 -45.17 -13.99
C LYS A 55 49.05 -44.10 -12.94
N ARG A 56 48.17 -44.30 -11.94
CA ARG A 56 47.98 -43.47 -10.71
C ARG A 56 46.64 -43.78 -10.04
N ILE A 57 46.44 -43.28 -8.82
CA ILE A 57 45.11 -43.24 -8.16
C ILE A 57 44.52 -41.85 -8.37
N ASP A 58 43.51 -41.78 -9.23
CA ASP A 58 42.76 -40.56 -9.54
C ASP A 58 41.44 -40.53 -8.77
N GLY A 59 41.20 -39.44 -8.04
CA GLY A 59 39.91 -39.16 -7.39
C GLY A 59 39.68 -39.87 -6.04
N GLN A 60 38.75 -39.29 -5.27
CA GLN A 60 38.47 -39.66 -3.88
C GLN A 60 37.94 -41.08 -3.71
N GLN A 61 36.98 -41.49 -4.54
CA GLN A 61 36.41 -42.83 -4.42
C GLN A 61 37.48 -43.92 -4.66
N ALA A 62 38.35 -43.74 -5.66
CA ALA A 62 39.42 -44.69 -5.93
C ALA A 62 40.47 -44.74 -4.80
N ALA A 63 40.75 -43.61 -4.14
CA ALA A 63 41.63 -43.56 -2.96
C ALA A 63 41.00 -44.27 -1.75
N VAL A 64 39.71 -44.07 -1.51
CA VAL A 64 38.95 -44.75 -0.44
C VAL A 64 38.84 -46.25 -0.71
N ASP A 65 38.56 -46.66 -1.94
CA ASP A 65 38.43 -48.07 -2.31
C ASP A 65 39.77 -48.83 -2.20
N ALA A 66 40.89 -48.15 -2.45
CA ALA A 66 42.24 -48.72 -2.32
C ALA A 66 42.76 -48.76 -0.87
N ASN A 67 42.29 -47.84 0.00
CA ASN A 67 42.71 -47.68 1.39
C ASN A 67 42.73 -48.99 2.22
N PRO A 68 41.66 -49.83 2.24
CA PRO A 68 41.65 -51.04 3.06
C PRO A 68 42.44 -52.23 2.48
N ALA A 69 42.93 -52.14 1.23
CA ALA A 69 43.60 -53.26 0.56
C ALA A 69 45.10 -53.36 0.89
N TRP A 70 45.74 -52.27 1.33
CA TRP A 70 47.19 -52.22 1.58
C TRP A 70 47.52 -52.09 3.07
N THR A 71 48.76 -52.43 3.44
CA THR A 71 49.20 -52.36 4.83
C THR A 71 49.60 -50.93 5.20
N LEU A 72 48.83 -50.28 6.08
CA LEU A 72 49.16 -48.96 6.62
C LEU A 72 50.41 -49.04 7.51
N VAL A 73 51.40 -48.18 7.23
CA VAL A 73 52.68 -48.12 7.93
C VAL A 73 52.70 -46.97 8.93
N ALA A 74 52.24 -45.80 8.51
CA ALA A 74 52.22 -44.59 9.31
C ALA A 74 51.20 -43.59 8.74
N HIS A 75 50.77 -42.64 9.56
CA HIS A 75 50.06 -41.44 9.13
C HIS A 75 50.75 -40.20 9.69
N THR A 76 50.61 -39.06 9.03
CA THR A 76 51.11 -37.77 9.48
C THR A 76 50.24 -36.63 8.98
N HIS A 77 50.42 -35.44 9.54
CA HIS A 77 49.76 -34.22 9.09
C HIS A 77 50.79 -33.21 8.60
N THR A 78 50.42 -32.41 7.61
CA THR A 78 51.29 -31.33 7.16
C THR A 78 51.43 -30.22 8.20
N SER A 79 52.63 -29.65 8.27
CA SER A 79 52.97 -28.49 9.08
C SER A 79 52.32 -27.19 8.55
N PRO A 80 52.46 -26.04 9.25
CA PRO A 80 52.01 -24.75 8.73
C PRO A 80 52.64 -24.35 7.38
N ALA A 81 53.83 -24.89 7.06
CA ALA A 81 54.46 -24.73 5.77
C ALA A 81 53.86 -25.63 4.68
N GLY A 82 52.88 -26.48 5.02
CA GLY A 82 52.23 -27.44 4.14
C GLY A 82 53.08 -28.68 3.85
N ASP A 83 54.05 -28.97 4.71
CA ASP A 83 55.03 -30.04 4.50
C ASP A 83 54.86 -31.15 5.54
N GLY A 84 54.90 -32.41 5.11
CA GLY A 84 54.84 -33.62 5.94
C GLY A 84 56.00 -34.56 5.65
N GLN A 85 56.36 -35.43 6.59
CA GLN A 85 57.53 -36.29 6.47
C GLN A 85 57.32 -37.67 7.08
N PHE A 86 57.82 -38.70 6.39
CA PHE A 86 57.95 -40.07 6.89
C PHE A 86 59.43 -40.46 6.92
N ALA A 87 59.92 -40.99 8.04
CA ALA A 87 61.32 -41.37 8.20
C ALA A 87 61.46 -42.76 8.83
N GLY A 88 62.63 -43.38 8.68
CA GLY A 88 62.90 -44.71 9.23
C GLY A 88 62.37 -45.86 8.36
N LEU A 89 62.23 -45.62 7.05
CA LEU A 89 61.64 -46.58 6.13
C LEU A 89 62.65 -47.64 5.70
N GLU A 90 62.21 -48.90 5.64
CA GLU A 90 62.96 -50.03 5.09
C GLU A 90 62.92 -50.01 3.55
N ASN A 91 63.75 -50.82 2.90
CA ASN A 91 63.70 -50.98 1.45
C ASN A 91 62.36 -51.61 1.02
N GLY A 92 61.70 -51.02 0.03
CA GLY A 92 60.39 -51.44 -0.44
C GLY A 92 59.66 -50.36 -1.25
N PHE A 93 58.45 -50.69 -1.70
CA PHE A 93 57.57 -49.76 -2.41
C PHE A 93 56.49 -49.23 -1.46
N TYR A 94 56.31 -47.91 -1.48
CA TYR A 94 55.38 -47.18 -0.63
C TYR A 94 54.47 -46.29 -1.47
N ILE A 95 53.24 -46.09 -1.01
CA ILE A 95 52.36 -45.08 -1.57
C ILE A 95 51.92 -44.13 -0.47
N VAL A 96 52.01 -42.84 -0.74
CA VAL A 96 51.45 -41.79 0.13
C VAL A 96 50.08 -41.45 -0.42
N LEU A 97 49.02 -41.45 0.40
CA LEU A 97 47.68 -41.02 0.03
C LEU A 97 47.30 -39.72 0.74
N TYR A 98 46.69 -38.79 0.01
CA TYR A 98 46.06 -37.57 0.53
C TYR A 98 44.61 -37.84 0.95
N MET A 99 44.32 -37.66 2.24
CA MET A 99 43.11 -38.18 2.88
C MET A 99 42.06 -37.12 3.24
N ASN A 100 42.13 -35.88 2.73
CA ASN A 100 41.11 -34.86 3.00
C ASN A 100 40.12 -34.70 1.84
N ALA A 101 38.89 -34.29 2.16
CA ALA A 101 37.86 -33.93 1.21
C ALA A 101 38.37 -32.84 0.25
N SER A 102 38.18 -33.04 -1.05
CA SER A 102 38.54 -32.02 -2.04
C SER A 102 37.54 -32.05 -3.20
N PRO A 103 37.01 -30.90 -3.64
CA PRO A 103 35.95 -30.87 -4.65
C PRO A 103 36.45 -31.01 -6.10
N PHE A 104 37.73 -31.37 -6.31
CA PHE A 104 38.41 -31.34 -7.63
C PHE A 104 38.80 -32.72 -8.16
N ASP A 105 38.03 -33.74 -7.79
CA ASP A 105 38.44 -35.16 -7.88
C ASP A 105 38.66 -35.73 -9.28
N ARG A 106 38.08 -35.15 -10.33
CA ARG A 106 38.06 -35.83 -11.64
C ARG A 106 39.45 -36.05 -12.25
N ASN A 107 40.46 -35.26 -11.84
CA ASN A 107 41.83 -35.36 -12.38
C ASN A 107 42.94 -35.22 -11.32
N MET A 108 42.60 -35.15 -10.02
CA MET A 108 43.59 -34.97 -8.96
C MET A 108 44.23 -36.31 -8.61
N ILE A 109 45.56 -36.36 -8.70
CA ILE A 109 46.36 -37.50 -8.26
C ILE A 109 46.35 -37.47 -6.73
N ARG A 110 45.67 -38.42 -6.10
CA ARG A 110 45.61 -38.53 -4.63
C ARG A 110 46.63 -39.49 -4.04
N GLY A 111 47.31 -40.28 -4.88
CA GLY A 111 48.32 -41.24 -4.44
C GLY A 111 49.55 -41.27 -5.34
N ARG A 112 50.74 -41.27 -4.73
CA ARG A 112 52.02 -41.33 -5.44
C ARG A 112 52.90 -42.48 -4.94
N LEU A 113 53.28 -43.36 -5.87
CA LEU A 113 54.14 -44.52 -5.59
C LEU A 113 55.61 -44.10 -5.56
N ILE A 114 56.32 -44.54 -4.52
CA ILE A 114 57.72 -44.21 -4.24
C ILE A 114 58.46 -45.50 -3.86
N GLY A 115 59.60 -45.77 -4.48
CA GLY A 115 60.49 -46.88 -4.10
C GLY A 115 61.62 -46.39 -3.21
N ILE A 116 61.91 -47.12 -2.14
CA ILE A 116 63.08 -46.89 -1.28
C ILE A 116 64.02 -48.08 -1.44
N SER A 117 65.29 -47.80 -1.73
CA SER A 117 66.34 -48.81 -1.89
C SER A 117 67.69 -48.32 -1.35
N ASP A 118 68.67 -49.21 -1.21
CA ASP A 118 70.00 -48.83 -0.69
C ASP A 118 70.72 -47.77 -1.54
N GLY A 119 70.36 -47.63 -2.83
CA GLY A 119 70.91 -46.61 -3.73
C GLY A 119 70.09 -45.31 -3.80
N ASP A 120 68.84 -45.32 -3.35
CA ASP A 120 67.94 -44.16 -3.32
C ASP A 120 67.07 -44.20 -2.07
N MET A 121 67.54 -43.52 -1.03
CA MET A 121 66.94 -43.50 0.30
C MET A 121 66.00 -42.29 0.50
N ARG A 122 65.76 -41.46 -0.53
CA ARG A 122 64.94 -40.24 -0.42
C ARG A 122 63.85 -40.20 -1.48
N GLY A 123 62.60 -40.19 -1.04
CA GLY A 123 61.45 -39.91 -1.89
C GLY A 123 60.90 -38.50 -1.68
N GLU A 124 60.35 -37.90 -2.75
CA GLU A 124 59.66 -36.62 -2.68
C GLU A 124 58.31 -36.70 -3.42
N CYS A 125 57.27 -36.13 -2.80
CA CYS A 125 55.92 -36.07 -3.37
C CYS A 125 55.35 -34.66 -3.21
N ALA A 126 54.69 -34.15 -4.25
CA ALA A 126 53.93 -32.92 -4.19
C ALA A 126 52.47 -33.16 -4.60
N TYR A 127 51.54 -32.59 -3.84
CA TYR A 127 50.11 -32.55 -4.12
C TYR A 127 49.69 -31.10 -4.34
N GLU A 128 49.19 -30.81 -5.55
CA GLU A 128 48.68 -29.50 -5.93
C GLU A 128 47.16 -29.56 -6.11
N LEU A 129 46.43 -28.82 -5.29
CA LEU A 129 44.99 -28.72 -5.35
C LEU A 129 44.60 -27.52 -6.24
N ASP A 130 44.05 -27.76 -7.44
CA ASP A 130 43.51 -26.70 -8.29
C ASP A 130 42.15 -26.23 -7.76
N THR A 131 42.13 -25.20 -6.92
CA THR A 131 40.92 -24.87 -6.16
C THR A 131 39.87 -24.08 -6.93
N ARG A 132 40.25 -23.45 -8.05
CA ARG A 132 39.38 -22.54 -8.87
C ARG A 132 38.45 -21.64 -8.05
N PHE A 133 38.93 -21.28 -6.86
CA PHE A 133 38.19 -20.55 -5.86
C PHE A 133 38.53 -19.08 -6.00
N ARG A 134 37.53 -18.21 -6.00
CA ARG A 134 37.74 -16.77 -6.06
C ARG A 134 36.92 -16.03 -5.02
N LEU A 135 37.56 -15.07 -4.37
CA LEU A 135 36.89 -14.10 -3.51
C LEU A 135 36.38 -12.96 -4.39
N GLU A 136 35.07 -12.78 -4.44
CA GLU A 136 34.45 -11.60 -5.05
C GLU A 136 34.10 -10.59 -3.97
N THR A 137 34.31 -9.31 -4.26
CA THR A 137 34.10 -8.22 -3.31
C THR A 137 33.14 -7.20 -3.90
N GLU A 138 32.15 -6.81 -3.12
CA GLU A 138 31.14 -5.81 -3.46
C GLU A 138 31.09 -4.76 -2.36
N PHE A 139 30.85 -3.49 -2.72
CA PHE A 139 30.84 -2.39 -1.76
C PHE A 139 29.43 -1.87 -1.56
N TYR A 140 29.09 -1.58 -0.31
CA TYR A 140 27.81 -1.04 0.09
C TYR A 140 27.99 0.23 0.93
N SER A 141 27.12 1.21 0.70
CA SER A 141 27.00 2.39 1.55
C SER A 141 25.52 2.61 1.87
N ASN A 142 25.20 2.81 3.15
CA ASN A 142 23.82 2.96 3.63
C ASN A 142 22.82 1.89 3.14
N GLY A 143 23.29 0.66 2.88
CA GLY A 143 22.46 -0.45 2.43
C GLY A 143 22.31 -0.57 0.91
N GLU A 144 22.82 0.38 0.12
CA GLU A 144 22.79 0.30 -1.35
C GLU A 144 24.08 -0.29 -1.92
N LYS A 145 23.93 -1.18 -2.92
CA LYS A 145 25.05 -1.79 -3.64
C LYS A 145 25.67 -0.78 -4.60
N LEU A 146 26.98 -0.59 -4.50
CA LEU A 146 27.71 0.38 -5.32
C LEU A 146 28.46 -0.33 -6.44
N SER A 147 28.30 0.17 -7.66
CA SER A 147 29.02 -0.33 -8.84
C SER A 147 30.38 0.36 -8.96
N ARG A 148 31.31 0.05 -8.06
CA ARG A 148 32.67 0.59 -8.05
C ARG A 148 33.73 -0.47 -7.78
N LEU A 149 34.92 -0.25 -8.32
CA LEU A 149 36.06 -1.17 -8.17
C LEU A 149 36.78 -1.04 -6.83
N HIS A 150 36.75 0.15 -6.21
CA HIS A 150 37.40 0.46 -4.93
C HIS A 150 36.34 0.88 -3.90
N GLY A 151 36.58 0.57 -2.63
CA GLY A 151 35.76 1.04 -1.52
C GLY A 151 36.17 2.44 -1.06
N LEU A 152 35.29 3.15 -0.36
CA LEU A 152 35.64 4.37 0.37
C LEU A 152 35.69 4.10 1.87
N VAL A 153 36.44 4.92 2.60
CA VAL A 153 36.41 4.91 4.06
C VAL A 153 34.97 5.14 4.54
N GLY A 154 34.47 4.22 5.36
CA GLY A 154 33.10 4.21 5.89
C GLY A 154 32.16 3.18 5.24
N ASP A 155 32.50 2.68 4.06
CA ASP A 155 31.74 1.63 3.36
C ASP A 155 31.78 0.28 4.09
N GLN A 156 30.82 -0.56 3.73
CA GLN A 156 30.82 -1.99 4.07
C GLN A 156 31.24 -2.80 2.84
N ALA A 157 32.38 -3.49 2.95
CA ALA A 157 32.85 -4.44 1.95
C ALA A 157 32.23 -5.81 2.23
N TRP A 158 31.50 -6.33 1.27
CA TRP A 158 30.95 -7.68 1.27
C TRP A 158 31.84 -8.59 0.44
N VAL A 159 32.27 -9.70 1.02
CA VAL A 159 33.13 -10.70 0.39
C VAL A 159 32.35 -12.00 0.28
N THR A 160 32.19 -12.46 -0.96
CA THR A 160 31.53 -13.72 -1.27
C THR A 160 32.54 -14.70 -1.84
N VAL A 161 32.51 -15.91 -1.29
CA VAL A 161 33.26 -17.05 -1.79
C VAL A 161 32.55 -17.61 -3.04
N LYS A 162 33.21 -17.61 -4.20
CA LYS A 162 32.68 -18.21 -5.44
C LYS A 162 33.61 -19.27 -6.03
N HIS A 163 33.02 -20.22 -6.76
CA HIS A 163 33.71 -21.27 -7.47
C HIS A 163 33.16 -21.47 -8.89
N ASP A 164 33.96 -22.03 -9.79
CA ASP A 164 33.60 -22.19 -11.22
C ASP A 164 32.50 -23.26 -11.48
N ALA A 165 32.23 -24.17 -10.54
CA ALA A 165 31.06 -25.05 -10.64
C ALA A 165 29.77 -24.23 -10.41
N LYS A 166 28.68 -24.50 -11.13
CA LYS A 166 27.42 -23.72 -11.09
C LYS A 166 26.63 -23.80 -9.76
N GLU A 167 27.17 -24.47 -8.75
CA GLU A 167 26.57 -24.61 -7.43
C GLU A 167 27.10 -23.50 -6.50
N THR A 168 26.42 -23.17 -5.40
CA THR A 168 26.84 -22.07 -4.50
C THR A 168 27.64 -22.55 -3.29
N ASN A 169 27.75 -23.87 -3.08
CA ASN A 169 28.62 -24.47 -2.07
C ASN A 169 29.03 -25.87 -2.55
N PRO A 170 30.31 -26.15 -2.82
CA PRO A 170 30.65 -27.29 -3.66
C PRO A 170 30.71 -28.63 -2.90
N MET A 171 30.60 -28.68 -1.56
CA MET A 171 30.53 -29.96 -0.81
C MET A 171 30.04 -29.78 0.65
N PRO A 172 29.30 -30.76 1.23
CA PRO A 172 28.89 -30.77 2.64
C PRO A 172 30.04 -30.80 3.66
N ASP A 173 31.24 -31.22 3.22
CA ASP A 173 32.36 -31.57 4.09
C ASP A 173 33.46 -30.50 4.14
N MET A 174 33.11 -29.31 3.66
CA MET A 174 33.94 -28.11 3.69
C MET A 174 33.20 -26.98 4.36
N TYR A 175 33.95 -26.13 5.05
CA TYR A 175 33.41 -24.91 5.66
C TYR A 175 34.42 -23.78 5.60
N TYR A 176 33.93 -22.55 5.67
CA TYR A 176 34.71 -21.34 5.48
C TYR A 176 34.72 -20.52 6.76
N VAL A 177 35.91 -20.05 7.14
CA VAL A 177 36.06 -19.20 8.33
C VAL A 177 36.67 -17.87 7.88
N PRO A 178 35.92 -16.75 7.96
CA PRO A 178 36.48 -15.44 7.66
C PRO A 178 37.48 -15.01 8.73
N GLU A 179 38.55 -14.35 8.31
CA GLU A 179 39.53 -13.74 9.21
C GLU A 179 39.18 -12.28 9.48
N ALA A 180 39.46 -11.81 10.70
CA ALA A 180 39.24 -10.42 11.07
C ALA A 180 39.99 -9.49 10.09
N PRO A 181 39.35 -8.41 9.57
CA PRO A 181 38.14 -7.77 10.08
C PRO A 181 36.81 -8.30 9.53
N LEU A 182 36.80 -9.35 8.69
CA LEU A 182 35.56 -9.92 8.16
C LEU A 182 34.74 -10.62 9.25
N GLN A 183 33.42 -10.43 9.18
CA GLN A 183 32.45 -11.10 10.03
C GLN A 183 31.47 -11.90 9.16
N SER A 184 31.31 -13.18 9.49
CA SER A 184 30.37 -14.08 8.80
C SER A 184 28.94 -13.55 8.89
N GLN A 185 28.23 -13.54 7.76
CA GLN A 185 26.82 -13.17 7.68
C GLN A 185 25.89 -14.40 7.54
N GLY A 186 26.45 -15.61 7.45
CA GLY A 186 25.71 -16.87 7.30
C GLY A 186 26.25 -18.00 8.19
N ARG A 187 25.56 -19.16 8.22
CA ARG A 187 25.95 -20.32 9.05
C ARG A 187 27.28 -20.96 8.61
N ASP A 188 27.66 -20.84 7.34
CA ASP A 188 28.81 -21.54 6.77
C ASP A 188 29.97 -20.61 6.32
N GLY A 189 29.88 -19.30 6.61
CA GLY A 189 30.96 -18.34 6.32
C GLY A 189 31.13 -17.92 4.85
N VAL A 190 30.29 -18.41 3.94
CA VAL A 190 30.36 -18.16 2.48
C VAL A 190 30.22 -16.67 2.12
N GLU A 191 29.41 -15.94 2.89
CA GLU A 191 29.25 -14.49 2.79
C GLU A 191 29.72 -13.84 4.08
N SER A 192 30.65 -12.90 3.95
CA SER A 192 31.23 -12.19 5.07
C SER A 192 31.34 -10.70 4.76
N SER A 193 31.28 -9.84 5.78
CA SER A 193 31.40 -8.40 5.57
C SER A 193 32.32 -7.74 6.59
N ALA A 194 32.95 -6.63 6.18
CA ALA A 194 33.78 -5.80 7.04
C ALA A 194 33.55 -4.32 6.73
N ARG A 195 33.65 -3.47 7.75
CA ARG A 195 33.64 -2.02 7.57
C ARG A 195 35.04 -1.50 7.27
N LEU A 196 35.17 -0.67 6.24
CA LEU A 196 36.44 -0.10 5.80
C LEU A 196 36.75 1.16 6.62
N ASN A 197 37.72 1.06 7.52
CA ASN A 197 37.98 2.10 8.52
C ASN A 197 39.22 2.96 8.24
N SER A 198 40.02 2.61 7.24
CA SER A 198 41.25 3.34 6.90
C SER A 198 41.51 3.32 5.40
N VAL A 199 42.17 4.39 4.93
CA VAL A 199 42.58 4.58 3.53
C VAL A 199 43.76 3.66 3.23
N GLY A 200 43.80 3.14 2.00
CA GLY A 200 44.89 2.31 1.50
C GLY A 200 44.43 0.90 1.18
N THR A 201 45.37 -0.03 1.17
CA THR A 201 45.09 -1.43 0.82
C THR A 201 44.73 -2.22 2.08
N ALA A 202 43.51 -2.74 2.14
CA ALA A 202 43.05 -3.66 3.18
C ALA A 202 43.09 -5.10 2.65
N GLU A 203 43.66 -6.03 3.42
CA GLU A 203 43.60 -7.46 3.08
C GLU A 203 42.33 -8.08 3.66
N VAL A 204 41.57 -8.78 2.82
CA VAL A 204 40.44 -9.61 3.23
C VAL A 204 40.80 -11.08 3.00
N ALA A 205 40.64 -11.92 4.02
CA ALA A 205 41.04 -13.32 3.96
C ALA A 205 39.99 -14.27 4.52
N VAL A 206 39.89 -15.44 3.91
CA VAL A 206 39.01 -16.54 4.31
C VAL A 206 39.84 -17.81 4.34
N SER A 207 39.80 -18.52 5.47
CA SER A 207 40.41 -19.84 5.63
C SER A 207 39.41 -20.92 5.23
N VAL A 208 39.82 -21.81 4.34
CA VAL A 208 39.00 -22.89 3.79
C VAL A 208 39.36 -24.20 4.47
N TYR A 209 38.41 -24.84 5.14
CA TYR A 209 38.61 -26.10 5.85
C TYR A 209 38.05 -27.29 5.06
N MET A 210 38.78 -28.40 5.09
CA MET A 210 38.54 -29.64 4.34
C MET A 210 38.69 -30.84 5.29
N ARG A 211 37.58 -31.50 5.62
CA ARG A 211 37.57 -32.61 6.58
C ARG A 211 38.36 -33.83 6.08
N ALA A 212 39.02 -34.55 7.00
CA ALA A 212 39.75 -35.77 6.71
C ALA A 212 38.83 -36.99 6.65
N TYR A 213 39.25 -38.01 5.91
CA TYR A 213 38.70 -39.35 5.95
C TYR A 213 39.44 -40.20 6.99
N ASP A 214 38.69 -41.04 7.69
CA ASP A 214 39.23 -42.09 8.54
C ASP A 214 39.69 -43.31 7.71
N ASP A 215 40.25 -44.31 8.40
CA ASP A 215 40.78 -45.51 7.75
C ASP A 215 39.68 -46.39 7.12
N ALA A 216 38.41 -46.17 7.50
CA ALA A 216 37.24 -46.85 6.92
C ALA A 216 36.61 -46.06 5.75
N GLY A 217 37.14 -44.87 5.44
CA GLY A 217 36.62 -43.98 4.40
C GLY A 217 35.45 -43.10 4.84
N ALA A 218 35.10 -43.09 6.13
CA ALA A 218 34.12 -42.17 6.70
C ALA A 218 34.77 -40.83 7.07
N ILE A 219 33.99 -39.78 7.23
CA ILE A 219 34.50 -38.43 7.50
C ILE A 219 34.75 -38.26 8.99
N ASP A 220 35.94 -37.82 9.33
CA ASP A 220 36.30 -37.38 10.67
C ASP A 220 35.90 -35.91 10.84
N PRO A 221 34.93 -35.59 11.72
CA PRO A 221 34.48 -34.21 11.92
C PRO A 221 35.51 -33.35 12.67
N ASP A 222 36.47 -33.97 13.38
CA ASP A 222 37.42 -33.28 14.26
C ASP A 222 38.81 -33.10 13.62
N ASP A 223 39.04 -33.68 12.43
CA ASP A 223 40.30 -33.58 11.68
C ASP A 223 40.05 -32.87 10.34
N ALA A 224 40.66 -31.70 10.14
CA ALA A 224 40.48 -30.91 8.93
C ALA A 224 41.77 -30.20 8.49
N ALA A 225 42.10 -30.37 7.22
CA ALA A 225 43.11 -29.58 6.54
C ALA A 225 42.55 -28.19 6.24
N HIS A 226 43.40 -27.16 6.24
CA HIS A 226 42.95 -25.84 5.80
C HIS A 226 44.04 -25.06 5.08
N TYR A 227 43.62 -24.14 4.22
CA TYR A 227 44.50 -23.16 3.59
C TYR A 227 43.85 -21.79 3.60
N ARG A 228 44.70 -20.76 3.62
CA ARG A 228 44.27 -19.35 3.69
C ARG A 228 44.16 -18.77 2.29
N ASN A 229 43.01 -18.22 1.92
CA ASN A 229 42.85 -17.46 0.68
C ASN A 229 42.61 -15.98 0.99
N ALA A 230 43.47 -15.10 0.48
CA ALA A 230 43.45 -13.68 0.78
C ALA A 230 43.36 -12.85 -0.50
N ARG A 231 42.79 -11.66 -0.42
CA ARG A 231 42.73 -10.70 -1.52
C ARG A 231 42.93 -9.29 -0.99
N GLN A 232 43.61 -8.47 -1.76
CA GLN A 232 43.74 -7.05 -1.46
C GLN A 232 42.54 -6.26 -2.01
N VAL A 233 42.00 -5.39 -1.16
CA VAL A 233 40.92 -4.46 -1.44
C VAL A 233 41.47 -3.04 -1.31
N ILE A 234 41.26 -2.21 -2.33
CA ILE A 234 41.73 -0.82 -2.35
C ILE A 234 40.64 0.07 -1.76
N VAL A 235 41.02 0.91 -0.79
CA VAL A 235 40.15 1.87 -0.10
C VAL A 235 40.65 3.29 -0.36
N ASP A 236 39.86 4.08 -1.07
CA ASP A 236 40.19 5.46 -1.42
C ASP A 236 39.62 6.46 -0.38
N GLU A 237 40.21 7.65 -0.30
CA GLU A 237 39.63 8.76 0.45
C GLU A 237 38.36 9.27 -0.24
N PRO A 238 37.27 9.53 0.50
CA PRO A 238 36.16 10.27 -0.05
C PRO A 238 36.66 11.66 -0.45
N SER A 239 36.54 12.01 -1.74
CA SER A 239 36.84 13.36 -2.23
C SER A 239 36.12 14.39 -1.35
N PRO A 240 36.80 15.38 -0.77
CA PRO A 240 36.13 16.41 0.01
C PRO A 240 35.17 17.15 -0.91
N LEU A 241 33.88 16.91 -0.72
CA LEU A 241 32.83 17.74 -1.29
C LEU A 241 33.06 19.16 -0.77
N GLN A 242 33.58 20.04 -1.62
CA GLN A 242 33.37 21.46 -1.42
C GLN A 242 31.87 21.70 -1.54
N VAL A 243 31.18 21.70 -0.40
CA VAL A 243 29.85 22.26 -0.29
C VAL A 243 30.01 23.77 -0.32
N ALA A 244 30.27 24.33 -1.50
CA ALA A 244 29.80 25.66 -1.84
C ALA A 244 28.31 25.54 -2.22
N GLY A 245 27.53 24.96 -1.31
CA GLY A 245 26.09 25.12 -1.29
C GLY A 245 25.82 26.34 -0.43
N LYS A 246 25.03 27.28 -0.93
CA LYS A 246 24.23 28.10 -0.03
C LYS A 246 23.48 27.08 0.83
N ILE A 247 23.85 26.89 2.11
CA ILE A 247 23.02 26.11 3.03
C ILE A 247 21.78 26.97 3.22
N THR A 248 20.87 26.90 2.26
CA THR A 248 19.48 27.22 2.49
C THR A 248 19.00 26.10 3.39
N THR A 249 19.14 26.30 4.71
CA THR A 249 18.23 25.64 5.65
C THR A 249 16.84 26.14 5.29
N GLN A 250 16.18 25.46 4.36
CA GLN A 250 14.74 25.61 4.23
C GLN A 250 14.18 24.89 5.43
N ALA A 251 13.59 25.65 6.35
CA ALA A 251 12.77 25.04 7.37
C ALA A 251 11.61 24.36 6.63
N SER A 252 11.58 23.04 6.65
CA SER A 252 10.43 22.25 6.21
C SER A 252 9.56 21.96 7.42
N ARG A 253 8.27 21.73 7.19
CA ARG A 253 7.40 21.26 8.27
C ARG A 253 7.86 19.89 8.71
N THR A 254 7.73 19.61 9.99
CA THR A 254 7.92 18.26 10.52
C THR A 254 6.80 17.38 9.98
N GLU A 255 7.15 16.24 9.41
CA GLU A 255 6.22 15.20 8.99
C GLU A 255 5.37 14.73 10.19
N ALA A 256 4.08 14.49 9.97
CA ALA A 256 3.20 14.01 11.03
C ALA A 256 3.47 12.53 11.34
N GLU A 257 3.20 12.10 12.57
CA GLU A 257 3.24 10.67 12.89
C GLU A 257 2.18 9.89 12.11
N TRP A 258 2.57 8.73 11.57
CA TRP A 258 1.64 7.85 10.88
C TRP A 258 0.53 7.34 11.82
N ARG A 259 -0.72 7.49 11.40
CA ARG A 259 -1.89 6.92 12.10
C ARG A 259 -2.66 5.96 11.19
N PRO A 260 -3.02 4.74 11.65
CA PRO A 260 -3.79 3.78 10.84
C PRO A 260 -5.12 4.33 10.29
N VAL A 261 -5.73 5.30 10.98
CA VAL A 261 -6.96 5.98 10.55
C VAL A 261 -6.80 6.77 9.24
N ILE A 262 -5.58 7.14 8.84
CA ILE A 262 -5.30 7.82 7.56
C ILE A 262 -5.78 6.96 6.37
N ALA A 263 -5.63 5.63 6.46
CA ALA A 263 -6.12 4.71 5.44
C ALA A 263 -7.66 4.77 5.33
N HIS A 264 -8.36 4.93 6.46
CA HIS A 264 -9.82 5.08 6.47
C HIS A 264 -10.28 6.40 5.84
N TRP A 265 -9.62 7.52 6.15
CA TRP A 265 -9.93 8.81 5.54
C TRP A 265 -9.64 8.84 4.04
N THR A 266 -8.58 8.16 3.60
CA THR A 266 -8.27 7.98 2.18
C THR A 266 -9.39 7.27 1.45
N LEU A 267 -9.96 6.20 2.05
CA LEU A 267 -11.12 5.55 1.46
C LEU A 267 -12.37 6.43 1.43
N ILE A 268 -12.66 7.20 2.48
CA ILE A 268 -13.78 8.15 2.48
C ILE A 268 -13.64 9.15 1.35
N ARG A 269 -12.42 9.68 1.14
CA ARG A 269 -12.14 10.62 0.04
C ARG A 269 -12.37 9.96 -1.32
N ASN A 270 -11.79 8.77 -1.52
CA ASN A 270 -11.86 8.07 -2.79
C ASN A 270 -13.30 7.58 -3.11
N SER A 271 -14.09 7.19 -2.09
CA SER A 271 -15.51 6.85 -2.28
C SER A 271 -16.37 8.07 -2.60
N ALA A 272 -16.12 9.20 -1.92
CA ALA A 272 -16.81 10.46 -2.23
C ALA A 272 -16.50 10.92 -3.66
N GLU A 273 -15.26 10.74 -4.13
CA GLU A 273 -14.88 11.00 -5.51
C GLU A 273 -15.53 10.01 -6.49
N ALA A 274 -15.61 8.72 -6.14
CA ALA A 274 -16.29 7.71 -6.93
C ALA A 274 -17.78 8.04 -7.14
N LEU A 275 -18.43 8.63 -6.13
CA LEU A 275 -19.82 9.12 -6.18
C LEU A 275 -19.98 10.49 -6.86
N SER A 276 -18.91 11.08 -7.42
CA SER A 276 -18.99 12.37 -8.09
C SER A 276 -19.87 12.33 -9.35
N PHE A 277 -20.44 13.50 -9.69
CA PHE A 277 -21.30 13.62 -10.87
C PHE A 277 -20.59 13.22 -12.17
N ASN A 278 -19.31 13.55 -12.33
CA ASN A 278 -18.56 13.22 -13.54
C ASN A 278 -18.43 11.69 -13.74
N ASN A 279 -18.16 10.95 -12.66
CA ASN A 279 -18.14 9.48 -12.70
C ASN A 279 -19.53 8.89 -12.95
N TYR A 280 -20.56 9.49 -12.36
CA TYR A 280 -21.95 9.11 -12.62
C TYR A 280 -22.35 9.35 -14.08
N GLN A 281 -22.00 10.51 -14.64
CA GLN A 281 -22.27 10.83 -16.03
C GLN A 281 -21.57 9.83 -16.96
N LEU A 282 -20.29 9.53 -16.74
CA LEU A 282 -19.57 8.52 -17.52
C LEU A 282 -20.24 7.14 -17.43
N PHE A 283 -20.67 6.73 -16.24
CA PHE A 283 -21.37 5.46 -16.04
C PHE A 283 -22.70 5.39 -16.81
N VAL A 284 -23.52 6.44 -16.72
CA VAL A 284 -24.82 6.51 -17.38
C VAL A 284 -24.67 6.67 -18.90
N ASP A 285 -23.72 7.49 -19.34
CA ASP A 285 -23.45 7.69 -20.76
C ASP A 285 -22.94 6.38 -21.38
N HIS A 286 -22.12 5.57 -20.69
CA HIS A 286 -21.75 4.23 -21.17
C HIS A 286 -22.95 3.28 -21.28
N LEU A 287 -23.89 3.36 -20.34
CA LEU A 287 -25.09 2.52 -20.33
C LEU A 287 -26.05 2.82 -21.48
N PHE A 288 -26.31 4.11 -21.76
CA PHE A 288 -27.24 4.54 -22.80
C PHE A 288 -26.58 4.75 -24.16
N CYS A 289 -25.30 5.14 -24.18
CA CYS A 289 -24.53 5.44 -25.37
C CYS A 289 -23.31 4.51 -25.40
N HIS A 290 -23.44 3.38 -26.10
CA HIS A 290 -22.46 2.30 -26.30
C HIS A 290 -21.03 2.73 -26.75
N ASN A 291 -20.76 4.02 -26.91
CA ASN A 291 -19.48 4.65 -27.24
C ASN A 291 -19.30 5.94 -26.43
N ALA A 292 -19.17 5.85 -25.11
CA ALA A 292 -18.63 6.96 -24.33
C ALA A 292 -17.09 6.96 -24.53
N GLY A 293 -16.58 7.76 -25.47
CA GLY A 293 -15.14 7.91 -25.73
C GLY A 293 -14.31 8.53 -24.59
N GLY A 294 -14.78 8.40 -23.34
CA GLY A 294 -14.08 8.84 -22.14
C GLY A 294 -13.04 7.84 -21.69
N VAL A 295 -11.92 8.33 -21.16
CA VAL A 295 -10.90 7.49 -20.51
C VAL A 295 -11.48 7.00 -19.18
N VAL A 296 -12.00 5.77 -19.18
CA VAL A 296 -12.41 5.08 -17.95
C VAL A 296 -11.15 4.69 -17.15
N PRO A 297 -11.06 5.01 -15.85
CA PRO A 297 -9.95 4.56 -14.99
C PRO A 297 -9.71 3.06 -15.09
N GLU A 298 -8.45 2.62 -15.01
CA GLU A 298 -8.04 1.22 -15.24
C GLU A 298 -8.80 0.21 -14.36
N PHE A 299 -9.06 0.57 -13.09
CA PHE A 299 -9.79 -0.26 -12.13
C PHE A 299 -11.27 -0.47 -12.49
N GLU A 300 -11.89 0.47 -13.18
CA GLU A 300 -13.29 0.39 -13.59
C GLU A 300 -13.45 -0.42 -14.88
N ARG A 301 -12.42 -0.44 -15.74
CA ARG A 301 -12.46 -1.01 -17.09
C ARG A 301 -12.88 -2.48 -17.12
N GLU A 302 -12.34 -3.29 -16.21
CA GLU A 302 -12.67 -4.72 -16.09
C GLU A 302 -14.11 -4.93 -15.62
N ARG A 303 -14.57 -4.12 -14.66
CA ARG A 303 -15.91 -4.20 -14.08
C ARG A 303 -17.01 -3.77 -15.04
N PHE A 304 -16.68 -2.89 -16.00
CA PHE A 304 -17.63 -2.38 -16.99
C PHE A 304 -17.95 -3.40 -18.09
N HIS A 305 -17.00 -4.24 -18.52
CA HIS A 305 -17.24 -5.24 -19.56
C HIS A 305 -18.30 -6.28 -19.14
N GLU A 306 -18.25 -6.74 -17.90
CA GLU A 306 -19.26 -7.68 -17.36
C GLU A 306 -20.65 -7.05 -17.26
N LYS A 307 -20.71 -5.78 -16.81
CA LYS A 307 -21.96 -5.01 -16.71
C LYS A 307 -22.60 -4.78 -18.08
N GLU A 308 -21.80 -4.48 -19.10
CA GLU A 308 -22.28 -4.28 -20.47
C GLU A 308 -22.85 -5.57 -21.06
N HIS A 309 -22.19 -6.71 -20.84
CA HIS A 309 -22.69 -8.00 -21.29
C HIS A 309 -24.01 -8.39 -20.59
N ALA A 310 -24.10 -8.15 -19.27
CA ALA A 310 -25.33 -8.37 -18.51
C ALA A 310 -26.48 -7.47 -19.00
N PHE A 311 -26.21 -6.19 -19.28
CA PHE A 311 -27.19 -5.26 -19.83
C PHE A 311 -27.74 -5.72 -21.18
N ARG A 312 -26.87 -6.11 -22.12
CA ARG A 312 -27.28 -6.63 -23.45
C ARG A 312 -28.15 -7.89 -23.36
N SER A 313 -27.91 -8.72 -22.34
CA SER A 313 -28.72 -9.92 -22.09
C SER A 313 -30.13 -9.57 -21.61
N LEU A 314 -30.27 -8.48 -20.84
CA LEU A 314 -31.53 -7.99 -20.28
C LEU A 314 -32.32 -7.15 -21.28
N GLU A 315 -31.64 -6.40 -22.15
CA GLU A 315 -32.23 -5.58 -23.21
C GLU A 315 -33.07 -6.45 -24.17
N LYS A 316 -32.54 -7.61 -24.57
CA LYS A 316 -33.25 -8.60 -25.41
C LYS A 316 -34.52 -9.17 -24.78
N ARG A 317 -34.70 -9.03 -23.45
CA ARG A 317 -35.85 -9.54 -22.70
C ARG A 317 -36.94 -8.49 -22.49
N ARG A 318 -36.72 -7.24 -22.91
CA ARG A 318 -37.74 -6.18 -22.85
C ARG A 318 -38.47 -6.10 -24.18
N ALA A 319 -39.69 -6.62 -24.19
CA ALA A 319 -40.57 -6.62 -25.35
C ALA A 319 -41.59 -5.47 -25.25
N LEU A 320 -41.40 -4.45 -26.09
CA LEU A 320 -42.41 -3.67 -26.85
C LEU A 320 -41.88 -2.25 -27.17
N PRO A 321 -42.15 -1.69 -28.37
CA PRO A 321 -41.63 -0.40 -28.83
C PRO A 321 -42.36 0.84 -28.28
N PHE A 322 -43.16 0.70 -27.20
CA PHE A 322 -44.03 1.77 -26.66
C PHE A 322 -43.85 2.07 -25.16
N SER A 323 -42.73 1.73 -24.54
CA SER A 323 -42.51 2.06 -23.12
C SER A 323 -41.55 3.24 -22.93
N ASP A 324 -42.00 4.42 -23.31
CA ASP A 324 -41.27 5.68 -23.10
C ASP A 324 -40.99 5.97 -21.60
N SER A 325 -41.83 5.45 -20.69
CA SER A 325 -41.60 5.47 -19.24
C SER A 325 -40.49 4.52 -18.76
N ASP A 326 -40.09 3.54 -19.57
CA ASP A 326 -39.07 2.57 -19.17
C ASP A 326 -37.67 3.17 -19.16
N SER A 327 -37.39 4.20 -19.98
CA SER A 327 -36.08 4.88 -19.97
C SER A 327 -35.78 5.52 -18.61
N TYR A 328 -36.79 6.14 -17.99
CA TYR A 328 -36.67 6.69 -16.64
C TYR A 328 -36.48 5.58 -15.60
N ARG A 329 -37.19 4.44 -15.72
CA ARG A 329 -37.01 3.28 -14.83
C ARG A 329 -35.62 2.65 -14.96
N VAL A 330 -35.08 2.58 -16.18
CA VAL A 330 -33.70 2.15 -16.44
C VAL A 330 -32.73 3.11 -15.76
N LEU A 331 -32.91 4.42 -15.95
CA LEU A 331 -32.07 5.43 -15.30
C LEU A 331 -32.11 5.30 -13.78
N LYS A 332 -33.30 5.12 -13.19
CA LYS A 332 -33.47 4.93 -11.74
C LYS A 332 -32.72 3.70 -11.24
N ALA A 333 -32.97 2.54 -11.84
CA ALA A 333 -32.29 1.28 -11.47
C ALA A 333 -30.78 1.34 -11.69
N ALA A 334 -30.33 1.99 -12.77
CA ALA A 334 -28.91 2.21 -13.05
C ALA A 334 -28.26 3.11 -11.99
N THR A 335 -28.95 4.16 -11.56
CA THR A 335 -28.46 5.08 -10.54
C THR A 335 -28.41 4.41 -9.17
N GLU A 336 -29.40 3.61 -8.82
CA GLU A 336 -29.40 2.75 -7.63
C GLU A 336 -28.18 1.81 -7.63
N ALA A 337 -27.93 1.13 -8.75
CA ALA A 337 -26.77 0.26 -8.91
C ALA A 337 -25.44 1.05 -8.82
N PHE A 338 -25.37 2.24 -9.43
CA PHE A 338 -24.20 3.12 -9.35
C PHE A 338 -23.90 3.51 -7.91
N VAL A 339 -24.90 3.97 -7.16
CA VAL A 339 -24.72 4.37 -5.75
C VAL A 339 -24.34 3.15 -4.92
N MET A 340 -25.02 2.01 -5.08
CA MET A 340 -24.73 0.77 -4.35
C MET A 340 -23.29 0.26 -4.55
N VAL A 341 -22.74 0.43 -5.75
CA VAL A 341 -21.38 -0.01 -6.06
C VAL A 341 -20.32 0.95 -5.49
N ASN A 342 -20.61 2.25 -5.47
CA ASN A 342 -19.62 3.29 -5.15
C ASN A 342 -19.74 3.85 -3.71
N CYS A 343 -20.84 3.61 -3.00
CA CYS A 343 -21.03 4.11 -1.62
C CYS A 343 -20.36 3.25 -0.54
N GLY A 344 -19.97 2.02 -0.88
CA GLY A 344 -19.38 1.07 0.06
C GLY A 344 -17.88 1.28 0.23
N VAL A 345 -17.47 1.80 1.40
CA VAL A 345 -16.05 2.09 1.70
C VAL A 345 -15.24 0.85 2.10
N LEU A 346 -15.87 -0.15 2.72
CA LEU A 346 -15.17 -1.33 3.24
C LEU A 346 -15.31 -2.60 2.37
N ARG A 347 -15.81 -2.44 1.14
CA ARG A 347 -15.98 -3.55 0.21
C ARG A 347 -14.66 -3.83 -0.52
N THR A 348 -14.25 -5.10 -0.57
CA THR A 348 -13.08 -5.52 -1.34
C THR A 348 -13.42 -5.69 -2.84
N PRO A 349 -12.52 -5.31 -3.76
CA PRO A 349 -11.25 -4.61 -3.53
C PRO A 349 -11.49 -3.17 -3.03
N TYR A 350 -10.66 -2.72 -2.08
CA TYR A 350 -10.75 -1.38 -1.52
C TYR A 350 -10.44 -0.31 -2.57
N ALA A 351 -11.10 0.85 -2.49
CA ALA A 351 -10.95 1.95 -3.45
C ALA A 351 -9.66 2.77 -3.24
N PHE A 352 -8.52 2.11 -3.02
CA PHE A 352 -7.20 2.75 -2.95
C PHE A 352 -6.62 2.97 -4.35
N ARG A 353 -5.98 4.12 -4.56
CA ARG A 353 -5.29 4.52 -5.78
C ARG A 353 -3.84 4.81 -5.43
N GLY A 354 -2.98 3.79 -5.48
CA GLY A 354 -1.64 3.84 -4.89
C GLY A 354 -0.82 5.10 -5.21
N LYS A 355 -0.78 5.53 -6.47
CA LYS A 355 -0.02 6.72 -6.88
C LYS A 355 -0.67 8.04 -6.43
N ASP A 356 -1.96 8.21 -6.70
CA ASP A 356 -2.69 9.46 -6.39
C ASP A 356 -2.84 9.65 -4.87
N ASP A 357 -2.99 8.54 -4.12
CA ASP A 357 -3.07 8.55 -2.68
C ASP A 357 -1.74 8.94 -2.04
N ALA A 358 -0.62 8.37 -2.52
CA ALA A 358 0.72 8.73 -2.05
C ALA A 358 1.03 10.21 -2.33
N GLU A 359 0.78 10.70 -3.55
CA GLU A 359 0.96 12.12 -3.89
C GLU A 359 0.06 13.03 -3.06
N TYR A 360 -1.15 12.56 -2.69
CA TYR A 360 -1.98 13.33 -1.79
C TYR A 360 -1.36 13.44 -0.40
N LEU A 361 -0.88 12.33 0.19
CA LEU A 361 -0.31 12.30 1.53
C LEU A 361 0.97 13.13 1.63
N ASP A 362 1.88 12.95 0.66
CA ASP A 362 3.16 13.68 0.56
C ASP A 362 2.95 15.20 0.57
N ARG A 363 2.02 15.72 -0.25
CA ARG A 363 1.68 17.16 -0.29
C ARG A 363 1.13 17.74 1.03
N ARG A 364 0.82 16.91 2.04
CA ARG A 364 0.34 17.32 3.37
C ARG A 364 1.31 16.94 4.49
N ASP A 365 2.55 16.59 4.15
CA ASP A 365 3.57 16.16 5.11
C ASP A 365 3.04 14.99 5.99
N LEU A 366 2.34 14.05 5.35
CA LEU A 366 1.84 12.80 5.95
C LEU A 366 2.63 11.63 5.34
N PRO A 367 3.00 10.60 6.13
CA PRO A 367 3.79 9.49 5.63
C PRO A 367 3.06 8.69 4.54
N ASP A 368 3.76 8.29 3.48
CA ASP A 368 3.24 7.48 2.36
C ASP A 368 3.99 6.14 2.18
N ASP A 369 4.92 5.83 3.08
CA ASP A 369 5.83 4.67 3.05
C ASP A 369 5.12 3.31 3.28
N ARG A 370 3.85 3.34 3.68
CA ARG A 370 3.08 2.16 4.10
C ARG A 370 1.97 1.80 3.13
N LYS A 371 1.72 0.50 3.00
CA LYS A 371 0.58 -0.02 2.25
C LYS A 371 -0.72 0.25 3.01
N LEU A 372 -1.53 1.19 2.48
CA LEU A 372 -2.80 1.63 3.07
C LEU A 372 -3.76 0.47 3.40
N GLU A 373 -3.87 -0.51 2.51
CA GLU A 373 -4.73 -1.69 2.72
C GLU A 373 -4.29 -2.52 3.95
N GLU A 374 -2.98 -2.73 4.10
CA GLU A 374 -2.47 -3.49 5.23
C GLU A 374 -2.68 -2.75 6.55
N GLU A 375 -2.43 -1.44 6.57
CA GLU A 375 -2.65 -0.60 7.75
C GLU A 375 -4.14 -0.54 8.14
N LEU A 376 -5.04 -0.45 7.16
CA LEU A 376 -6.48 -0.48 7.39
C LEU A 376 -6.91 -1.82 8.01
N VAL A 377 -6.62 -2.94 7.34
CA VAL A 377 -7.18 -4.26 7.70
C VAL A 377 -6.52 -4.84 8.96
N LYS A 378 -5.21 -4.63 9.12
CA LYS A 378 -4.44 -5.22 10.23
C LYS A 378 -4.41 -4.34 11.48
N ARG A 379 -4.47 -3.01 11.34
CA ARG A 379 -4.23 -2.08 12.46
C ARG A 379 -5.39 -1.16 12.80
N TYR A 380 -6.21 -0.76 11.83
CA TYR A 380 -7.34 0.13 12.11
C TYR A 380 -8.65 -0.60 12.39
N LEU A 381 -9.04 -1.54 11.52
CA LEU A 381 -10.31 -2.26 11.67
C LEU A 381 -10.28 -3.21 12.86
N SER A 382 -11.38 -3.22 13.62
CA SER A 382 -11.59 -4.15 14.73
C SER A 382 -12.03 -5.52 14.21
N SER A 383 -11.51 -6.59 14.82
CA SER A 383 -11.91 -7.95 14.48
C SER A 383 -13.21 -8.32 15.21
N LEU A 384 -14.22 -8.70 14.44
CA LEU A 384 -15.50 -9.16 14.96
C LEU A 384 -15.53 -10.69 15.09
N ASP A 385 -15.06 -11.35 14.04
CA ASP A 385 -14.80 -12.79 13.91
C ASP A 385 -13.44 -12.97 13.24
N PRO A 386 -12.85 -14.19 13.20
CA PRO A 386 -11.62 -14.42 12.44
C PRO A 386 -11.68 -13.89 10.99
N LYS A 387 -12.87 -13.90 10.36
CA LYS A 387 -13.09 -13.51 8.97
C LYS A 387 -13.72 -12.12 8.75
N THR A 388 -14.31 -11.51 9.79
CA THR A 388 -15.10 -10.27 9.63
C THR A 388 -14.40 -9.10 10.32
N ARG A 389 -14.25 -7.99 9.60
CA ARG A 389 -13.66 -6.74 10.11
C ARG A 389 -14.74 -5.65 10.16
N ILE A 390 -14.65 -4.75 11.12
CA ILE A 390 -15.63 -3.67 11.35
C ILE A 390 -14.93 -2.39 11.81
N LEU A 391 -15.53 -1.23 11.56
CA LEU A 391 -15.03 0.05 12.08
C LEU A 391 -15.08 0.07 13.61
N PRO A 392 -14.04 0.61 14.30
CA PRO A 392 -14.02 0.69 15.76
C PRO A 392 -15.26 1.37 16.36
N TYR A 393 -15.73 2.47 15.75
CA TYR A 393 -16.94 3.16 16.19
C TYR A 393 -18.20 2.27 16.10
N LEU A 394 -18.38 1.54 15.00
CA LEU A 394 -19.51 0.63 14.84
C LEU A 394 -19.39 -0.60 15.75
N ALA A 395 -18.17 -1.04 16.06
CA ALA A 395 -17.92 -2.08 17.05
C ALA A 395 -18.38 -1.65 18.45
N LEU A 396 -18.15 -0.39 18.83
CA LEU A 396 -18.66 0.18 20.09
C LEU A 396 -20.18 0.27 20.10
N ILE A 397 -20.83 0.65 19.00
CA ILE A 397 -22.31 0.66 18.94
C ILE A 397 -22.86 -0.75 19.11
N ARG A 398 -22.25 -1.73 18.44
CA ARG A 398 -22.66 -3.14 18.58
C ARG A 398 -22.52 -3.62 20.01
N SER A 399 -21.46 -3.26 20.74
CA SER A 399 -21.27 -3.71 22.12
C SER A 399 -22.36 -3.20 23.07
N LYS A 400 -23.06 -2.10 22.70
CA LYS A 400 -24.24 -1.59 23.42
C LYS A 400 -25.54 -2.35 23.12
N LEU A 401 -25.54 -3.25 22.13
CA LEU A 401 -26.72 -4.03 21.71
C LEU A 401 -26.48 -5.55 21.88
N PRO A 402 -26.21 -6.05 23.10
CA PRO A 402 -25.98 -7.48 23.31
C PRO A 402 -27.21 -8.35 23.05
N ASP A 403 -28.41 -7.77 23.18
CA ASP A 403 -29.69 -8.48 23.07
C ASP A 403 -30.10 -8.75 21.62
N VAL A 404 -29.54 -8.00 20.67
CA VAL A 404 -29.80 -8.19 19.23
C VAL A 404 -28.90 -9.31 18.73
N ARG A 405 -29.47 -10.51 18.61
CA ARG A 405 -28.77 -11.68 18.03
C ARG A 405 -28.55 -11.45 16.53
N ILE A 406 -27.38 -10.92 16.16
CA ILE A 406 -26.93 -10.89 14.77
C ILE A 406 -26.41 -12.28 14.43
N HIS A 407 -27.17 -13.06 13.65
CA HIS A 407 -26.74 -14.36 13.17
C HIS A 407 -25.56 -14.21 12.20
N MET A 408 -24.45 -14.90 12.50
CA MET A 408 -23.16 -14.73 11.81
C MET A 408 -22.90 -15.84 10.76
N ASP A 409 -23.79 -16.82 10.65
CA ASP A 409 -23.71 -17.92 9.69
C ASP A 409 -24.52 -17.59 8.42
N HIS A 410 -23.93 -17.86 7.24
CA HIS A 410 -24.63 -17.87 5.95
C HIS A 410 -25.24 -19.25 5.72
N LYS A 411 -26.41 -19.57 6.27
CA LYS A 411 -27.04 -20.87 6.00
C LYS A 411 -28.40 -20.73 5.34
N GLU A 412 -28.39 -20.56 4.02
CA GLU A 412 -29.34 -21.06 3.00
C GLU A 412 -30.86 -21.02 3.31
N HIS A 413 -31.35 -20.32 4.32
CA HIS A 413 -32.73 -20.38 4.77
C HIS A 413 -33.41 -19.02 4.60
N HIS A 414 -34.15 -18.94 3.51
CA HIS A 414 -34.53 -17.72 2.80
C HIS A 414 -35.42 -16.72 3.56
N ASP A 415 -36.11 -17.09 4.65
CA ASP A 415 -37.25 -16.28 5.12
C ASP A 415 -37.10 -15.64 6.52
N ALA A 416 -36.19 -16.11 7.37
CA ALA A 416 -35.89 -15.49 8.69
C ALA A 416 -34.51 -14.83 8.75
N GLU A 417 -33.59 -15.20 7.86
CA GLU A 417 -32.22 -14.63 7.76
C GLU A 417 -32.18 -13.26 7.07
N LEU A 418 -33.22 -12.87 6.33
CA LEU A 418 -33.31 -11.58 5.64
C LEU A 418 -33.17 -10.38 6.60
N CYS A 419 -33.73 -10.48 7.82
CA CYS A 419 -33.68 -9.39 8.80
C CYS A 419 -32.32 -9.29 9.54
N ALA A 420 -31.65 -10.41 9.79
CA ALA A 420 -30.38 -10.42 10.55
C ALA A 420 -29.15 -10.21 9.64
N GLY A 421 -29.17 -10.77 8.42
CA GLY A 421 -28.08 -10.61 7.44
C GLY A 421 -27.93 -9.17 6.95
N PHE A 422 -29.04 -8.46 6.76
CA PHE A 422 -29.03 -7.06 6.32
C PHE A 422 -28.37 -6.10 7.31
N ILE A 423 -28.63 -6.30 8.61
CA ILE A 423 -28.01 -5.52 9.68
C ILE A 423 -26.50 -5.78 9.71
N ARG A 424 -26.08 -7.04 9.53
CA ARG A 424 -24.66 -7.40 9.42
C ARG A 424 -24.00 -6.69 8.25
N ASP A 425 -24.59 -6.75 7.05
CA ASP A 425 -24.01 -6.15 5.86
C ASP A 425 -23.89 -4.62 6.00
N ARG A 426 -24.88 -3.96 6.60
CA ARG A 426 -24.82 -2.51 6.90
C ARG A 426 -23.78 -2.16 7.96
N LEU A 427 -23.50 -3.03 8.93
CA LEU A 427 -22.48 -2.82 9.96
C LEU A 427 -21.06 -3.07 9.44
N VAL A 428 -20.88 -4.08 8.59
CA VAL A 428 -19.58 -4.44 8.01
C VAL A 428 -19.23 -3.51 6.85
N ASN A 429 -20.22 -3.13 6.03
CA ASN A 429 -20.08 -2.27 4.86
C ASN A 429 -21.05 -1.08 4.95
N PRO A 430 -20.82 -0.12 5.85
CA PRO A 430 -21.67 1.06 5.94
C PRO A 430 -21.59 1.88 4.65
N CYS A 431 -22.74 2.34 4.19
CA CYS A 431 -22.85 3.30 3.10
C CYS A 431 -22.39 4.68 3.60
N MET A 432 -21.27 5.18 3.11
CA MET A 432 -20.71 6.46 3.57
C MET A 432 -21.24 7.62 2.73
N MET A 433 -22.46 8.06 3.05
CA MET A 433 -23.12 9.23 2.45
C MET A 433 -23.74 10.12 3.52
N GLU A 434 -23.65 11.43 3.40
CA GLU A 434 -24.24 12.39 4.33
C GLU A 434 -25.38 13.19 3.69
N LEU A 435 -26.42 13.47 4.48
CA LEU A 435 -27.54 14.30 4.05
C LEU A 435 -27.18 15.77 3.88
N ILE A 436 -26.09 16.23 4.52
CA ILE A 436 -25.59 17.59 4.34
C ILE A 436 -25.34 17.92 2.87
N TRP A 437 -24.93 16.93 2.07
CA TRP A 437 -24.74 17.09 0.64
C TRP A 437 -26.07 17.45 -0.03
N SER A 438 -27.14 16.72 0.32
CA SER A 438 -28.47 16.94 -0.26
C SER A 438 -29.05 18.30 0.16
N TYR A 439 -28.84 18.68 1.43
CA TYR A 439 -29.24 19.99 1.93
C TYR A 439 -28.64 21.14 1.10
N TRP A 440 -27.33 21.10 0.85
CA TRP A 440 -26.68 22.16 0.07
C TRP A 440 -27.10 22.19 -1.40
N GLN A 441 -27.37 21.02 -2.00
CA GLN A 441 -27.92 20.96 -3.36
C GLN A 441 -29.33 21.57 -3.44
N GLU A 442 -30.15 21.36 -2.39
CA GLU A 442 -31.50 21.89 -2.31
C GLU A 442 -31.53 23.41 -2.02
N GLU A 443 -30.65 23.92 -1.16
CA GLU A 443 -30.42 25.37 -0.98
C GLU A 443 -29.81 26.02 -2.25
N GLY A 444 -29.07 25.23 -3.04
CA GLY A 444 -28.53 25.62 -4.34
C GLY A 444 -29.58 25.82 -5.43
N MET A 445 -30.86 25.52 -5.17
CA MET A 445 -31.99 25.59 -6.11
C MET A 445 -32.05 24.47 -7.15
N LEU A 446 -31.35 23.34 -6.94
CA LEU A 446 -31.38 22.20 -7.87
C LEU A 446 -32.80 21.63 -8.02
N VAL A 447 -33.42 21.28 -6.89
CA VAL A 447 -34.76 20.67 -6.85
C VAL A 447 -35.82 21.65 -7.36
N GLN A 448 -35.67 22.93 -7.04
CA GLN A 448 -36.53 24.03 -7.45
C GLN A 448 -36.44 24.24 -8.96
N THR A 449 -35.23 24.15 -9.54
CA THR A 449 -35.01 24.20 -10.99
C THR A 449 -35.76 23.06 -11.68
N MET A 450 -35.61 21.82 -11.19
CA MET A 450 -36.33 20.68 -11.77
C MET A 450 -37.85 20.82 -11.61
N ASN A 451 -38.33 21.28 -10.46
CA ASN A 451 -39.76 21.52 -10.24
C ASN A 451 -40.34 22.62 -11.14
N ALA A 452 -39.57 23.67 -11.46
CA ALA A 452 -40.00 24.71 -12.40
C ALA A 452 -40.11 24.15 -13.82
N ILE A 453 -39.12 23.34 -14.24
CA ILE A 453 -39.10 22.67 -15.55
C ILE A 453 -40.26 21.68 -15.69
N THR A 454 -40.49 20.83 -14.68
CA THR A 454 -41.57 19.83 -14.74
C THR A 454 -42.95 20.47 -14.69
N ARG A 455 -43.15 21.52 -13.91
CA ARG A 455 -44.41 22.29 -13.93
C ARG A 455 -44.67 22.86 -15.32
N ARG A 456 -43.66 23.50 -15.93
CA ARG A 456 -43.80 24.00 -17.30
C ARG A 456 -44.10 22.87 -18.28
N PHE A 457 -43.44 21.72 -18.16
CA PHE A 457 -43.67 20.54 -18.98
C PHE A 457 -45.10 19.99 -18.86
N GLN A 458 -45.68 20.01 -17.65
CA GLN A 458 -47.10 19.70 -17.40
C GLN A 458 -48.06 20.83 -17.83
N ASN A 459 -47.55 21.91 -18.43
CA ASN A 459 -48.28 23.12 -18.76
C ASN A 459 -48.96 23.80 -17.55
N VAL A 460 -48.33 23.70 -16.38
CA VAL A 460 -48.74 24.34 -15.13
C VAL A 460 -47.94 25.63 -14.94
N ARG A 461 -48.64 26.76 -14.86
CA ARG A 461 -48.03 28.08 -14.63
C ARG A 461 -47.34 28.15 -13.27
N SER A 462 -46.19 28.82 -13.21
CA SER A 462 -45.50 29.06 -11.93
C SER A 462 -46.33 29.96 -10.99
N PRO A 463 -46.56 29.56 -9.72
CA PRO A 463 -47.27 30.41 -8.76
C PRO A 463 -46.47 31.63 -8.31
N ALA A 464 -45.15 31.65 -8.56
CA ALA A 464 -44.24 32.69 -8.06
C ALA A 464 -44.43 34.04 -8.75
N HIS A 465 -44.90 34.04 -10.02
CA HIS A 465 -45.00 35.24 -10.86
C HIS A 465 -46.42 35.84 -10.94
N GLY A 466 -47.40 35.30 -10.20
CA GLY A 466 -48.77 35.83 -10.18
C GLY A 466 -49.37 36.02 -11.59
N ASN A 467 -49.88 37.22 -11.87
CA ASN A 467 -50.44 37.61 -13.18
C ASN A 467 -49.38 38.04 -14.23
N GLY A 468 -48.09 38.10 -13.88
CA GLY A 468 -47.00 38.50 -14.80
C GLY A 468 -46.61 37.42 -15.81
N PRO A 469 -45.92 37.76 -16.91
CA PRO A 469 -45.50 36.79 -17.92
C PRO A 469 -44.64 35.69 -17.30
N ASP A 470 -44.93 34.42 -17.64
CA ASP A 470 -44.16 33.28 -17.13
C ASP A 470 -42.79 33.23 -17.84
N PRO A 471 -41.66 33.31 -17.13
CA PRO A 471 -40.33 33.31 -17.75
C PRO A 471 -40.03 32.06 -18.59
N LEU A 472 -40.71 30.94 -18.30
CA LEU A 472 -40.56 29.69 -19.04
C LEU A 472 -41.69 29.45 -20.05
N ALA A 473 -42.52 30.45 -20.36
CA ALA A 473 -43.64 30.28 -21.30
C ALA A 473 -43.21 29.71 -22.66
N ASN A 474 -42.05 30.11 -23.17
CA ASN A 474 -41.54 29.67 -24.48
C ASN A 474 -40.74 28.35 -24.41
N MET A 475 -40.56 27.77 -23.23
CA MET A 475 -39.88 26.49 -23.09
C MET A 475 -40.82 25.36 -23.51
N GLU A 476 -40.52 24.70 -24.61
CA GLU A 476 -41.23 23.51 -25.11
C GLU A 476 -40.23 22.40 -25.47
N VAL A 477 -40.38 21.23 -24.86
CA VAL A 477 -39.51 20.08 -25.13
C VAL A 477 -40.14 19.26 -26.26
N ASP A 478 -39.47 19.25 -27.42
CA ASP A 478 -39.90 18.49 -28.61
C ASP A 478 -40.09 16.99 -28.28
N MET A 479 -41.14 16.37 -28.83
CA MET A 479 -41.44 14.94 -28.69
C MET A 479 -40.38 14.05 -29.32
N LEU A 480 -39.63 14.56 -30.31
CA LEU A 480 -38.55 13.82 -30.96
C LEU A 480 -37.26 13.75 -30.14
N ARG A 481 -37.18 14.48 -29.00
CA ARG A 481 -35.99 14.49 -28.13
C ARG A 481 -36.12 13.47 -27.00
N PRO A 482 -35.07 12.67 -26.73
CA PRO A 482 -35.08 11.65 -25.65
C PRO A 482 -35.42 12.21 -24.27
N LEU A 483 -35.09 13.49 -24.02
CA LEU A 483 -35.40 14.18 -22.77
C LEU A 483 -36.91 14.23 -22.45
N ASN A 484 -37.78 14.26 -23.46
CA ASN A 484 -39.23 14.31 -23.27
C ASN A 484 -39.73 13.09 -22.48
N ASN A 485 -39.28 11.90 -22.88
CA ASN A 485 -39.64 10.63 -22.27
C ASN A 485 -39.16 10.53 -20.82
N LEU A 486 -37.95 11.03 -20.55
CA LEU A 486 -37.38 11.07 -19.20
C LEU A 486 -38.18 12.00 -18.28
N LEU A 487 -38.58 13.18 -18.77
CA LEU A 487 -39.39 14.13 -18.00
C LEU A 487 -40.79 13.57 -17.72
N TRP A 488 -41.42 12.88 -18.67
CA TRP A 488 -42.68 12.16 -18.44
C TRP A 488 -42.54 11.12 -17.32
N GLY A 489 -41.51 10.28 -17.37
CA GLY A 489 -41.26 9.27 -16.35
C GLY A 489 -41.00 9.89 -14.96
N TYR A 490 -40.21 10.95 -14.89
CA TYR A 490 -39.92 11.66 -13.64
C TYR A 490 -41.17 12.32 -13.03
N VAL A 491 -42.06 12.86 -13.87
CA VAL A 491 -43.35 13.41 -13.43
C VAL A 491 -44.28 12.30 -12.92
N GLN A 492 -44.41 11.18 -13.63
CA GLN A 492 -45.26 10.07 -13.22
C GLN A 492 -44.81 9.42 -11.91
N ASP A 493 -43.50 9.41 -11.63
CA ASP A 493 -42.92 8.83 -10.42
C ASP A 493 -43.00 9.75 -9.19
N GLU A 494 -43.68 10.90 -9.26
CA GLU A 494 -43.81 11.86 -8.15
C GLU A 494 -44.27 11.23 -6.83
N GLN A 495 -45.14 10.23 -6.86
CA GLN A 495 -45.64 9.56 -5.66
C GLN A 495 -44.59 8.70 -4.94
N HIS A 496 -43.58 8.20 -5.67
CA HIS A 496 -42.51 7.38 -5.10
C HIS A 496 -41.24 8.18 -4.80
N ARG A 497 -41.23 9.49 -5.12
CA ARG A 497 -40.10 10.37 -4.81
C ARG A 497 -40.16 10.85 -3.37
N LEU A 498 -38.98 11.04 -2.78
CA LEU A 498 -38.83 11.56 -1.44
C LEU A 498 -39.30 13.02 -1.39
N SER A 499 -40.24 13.30 -0.49
CA SER A 499 -40.79 14.65 -0.36
C SER A 499 -39.80 15.61 0.30
N VAL A 500 -39.86 16.88 -0.12
CA VAL A 500 -39.07 17.99 0.48
C VAL A 500 -39.30 18.05 1.99
N VAL A 501 -40.56 17.92 2.42
CA VAL A 501 -40.93 17.94 3.85
C VAL A 501 -40.24 16.81 4.60
N ARG A 502 -40.23 15.58 4.04
CA ARG A 502 -39.57 14.46 4.69
C ARG A 502 -38.06 14.69 4.81
N ARG A 503 -37.39 15.15 3.74
CA ARG A 503 -35.96 15.51 3.80
C ARG A 503 -35.68 16.57 4.86
N ASN A 504 -36.55 17.58 4.95
CA ASN A 504 -36.38 18.69 5.87
C ASN A 504 -36.40 18.27 7.35
N TYR A 505 -37.29 17.34 7.72
CA TYR A 505 -37.29 16.77 9.08
C TYR A 505 -35.99 16.04 9.41
N GLU A 506 -35.37 15.37 8.43
CA GLU A 506 -34.13 14.64 8.64
C GLU A 506 -32.91 15.57 8.69
N TYR A 507 -32.91 16.66 7.93
CA TYR A 507 -31.87 17.69 8.04
C TYR A 507 -31.82 18.28 9.46
N ASP A 508 -32.97 18.57 10.04
CA ASP A 508 -33.07 19.11 11.40
C ASP A 508 -32.69 18.05 12.45
N HIS A 509 -33.11 16.81 12.23
CA HIS A 509 -32.77 15.71 13.12
C HIS A 509 -31.27 15.36 13.13
N HIS A 510 -30.58 15.47 11.97
CA HIS A 510 -29.16 15.14 11.87
C HIS A 510 -28.24 16.31 12.23
N TYR A 511 -28.61 17.53 11.86
CA TYR A 511 -27.72 18.69 11.91
C TYR A 511 -28.38 19.95 12.50
N GLY A 512 -29.66 19.91 12.87
CA GLY A 512 -30.36 21.09 13.39
C GLY A 512 -30.50 22.21 12.36
N ILE A 513 -30.44 21.85 11.06
CA ILE A 513 -30.64 22.78 9.95
C ILE A 513 -31.92 22.39 9.22
N HIS A 514 -32.66 23.39 8.75
CA HIS A 514 -33.85 23.16 7.94
C HIS A 514 -33.93 24.21 6.83
N LEU A 515 -34.59 23.84 5.76
CA LEU A 515 -34.96 24.71 4.66
C LEU A 515 -36.04 25.71 5.12
N ASP A 516 -35.94 26.94 4.64
CA ASP A 516 -36.96 27.97 4.81
C ASP A 516 -37.66 28.22 3.47
N GLY A 517 -38.98 27.96 3.39
CA GLY A 517 -39.70 28.20 2.15
C GLY A 517 -41.17 27.80 2.16
N ARG A 518 -41.89 28.16 1.09
CA ARG A 518 -43.34 27.91 0.95
C ARG A 518 -43.72 26.42 0.98
N ALA A 519 -42.78 25.54 0.64
CA ALA A 519 -42.98 24.09 0.57
C ALA A 519 -42.90 23.42 1.96
N VAL A 520 -42.28 24.08 2.93
CA VAL A 520 -42.14 23.59 4.31
C VAL A 520 -43.02 24.48 5.19
N ARG A 521 -44.30 24.13 5.30
CA ARG A 521 -45.25 24.80 6.20
C ARG A 521 -45.44 23.97 7.46
N ASP A 522 -45.68 24.64 8.59
CA ASP A 522 -46.00 24.00 9.86
C ASP A 522 -44.95 22.97 10.33
N PHE A 523 -43.67 23.35 10.26
CA PHE A 523 -42.55 22.51 10.68
C PHE A 523 -42.56 22.30 12.21
N ARG A 524 -42.75 21.05 12.65
CA ARG A 524 -42.85 20.66 14.07
C ARG A 524 -42.05 19.38 14.35
N PRO A 525 -40.71 19.48 14.43
CA PRO A 525 -39.85 18.33 14.68
C PRO A 525 -40.03 17.82 16.12
N ALA A 526 -39.84 16.52 16.31
CA ALA A 526 -39.85 15.91 17.65
C ALA A 526 -38.54 16.17 18.41
N ASP A 527 -37.43 16.30 17.66
CA ASP A 527 -36.08 16.46 18.19
C ASP A 527 -35.22 17.17 17.14
N SER A 528 -34.33 18.07 17.57
CA SER A 528 -33.49 18.93 16.72
C SER A 528 -32.06 19.04 17.28
N ARG A 529 -31.06 19.14 16.41
CA ARG A 529 -29.64 19.26 16.79
C ARG A 529 -29.17 20.71 16.78
N SER A 530 -29.81 21.57 17.57
CA SER A 530 -29.56 23.02 17.60
C SER A 530 -28.11 23.43 17.85
N LYS A 531 -27.31 22.59 18.54
CA LYS A 531 -25.90 22.84 18.85
C LYS A 531 -24.91 22.45 17.75
N PHE A 532 -25.35 21.71 16.73
CA PHE A 532 -24.45 21.22 15.69
C PHE A 532 -23.76 22.36 14.93
N VAL A 533 -24.51 23.37 14.48
CA VAL A 533 -23.95 24.49 13.69
C VAL A 533 -22.88 25.23 14.49
N GLU A 534 -23.17 25.53 15.76
CA GLU A 534 -22.23 26.17 16.69
C GLU A 534 -20.96 25.33 16.88
N ALA A 535 -21.10 24.02 17.16
CA ALA A 535 -19.96 23.13 17.37
C ALA A 535 -19.13 22.94 16.09
N PHE A 536 -19.77 22.81 14.94
CA PHE A 536 -19.09 22.62 13.66
C PHE A 536 -18.35 23.89 13.21
N HIS A 537 -18.96 25.07 13.35
CA HIS A 537 -18.27 26.33 13.09
C HIS A 537 -17.14 26.58 14.08
N ASN A 538 -17.31 26.20 15.35
CA ASN A 538 -16.22 26.24 16.33
C ASN A 538 -15.04 25.37 15.87
N LEU A 539 -15.28 24.13 15.42
CA LEU A 539 -14.24 23.27 14.85
C LEU A 539 -13.51 23.96 13.69
N LEU A 540 -14.25 24.46 12.69
CA LEU A 540 -13.66 25.14 11.52
C LEU A 540 -12.83 26.36 11.91
N ARG A 541 -13.29 27.13 12.90
CA ARG A 541 -12.56 28.28 13.43
C ARG A 541 -11.27 27.88 14.12
N GLN A 542 -11.26 26.79 14.92
CA GLN A 542 -10.05 26.30 15.60
C GLN A 542 -9.00 25.75 14.63
N LEU A 543 -9.39 25.37 13.41
CA LEU A 543 -8.43 24.95 12.38
C LEU A 543 -7.57 26.10 11.87
N MET A 544 -8.06 27.34 11.87
CA MET A 544 -7.30 28.50 11.38
C MET A 544 -6.06 28.84 12.21
N PRO A 545 -6.13 29.02 13.54
CA PRO A 545 -4.93 29.23 14.33
C PRO A 545 -3.99 28.03 14.27
N PHE A 546 -4.53 26.80 14.21
CA PHE A 546 -3.72 25.60 13.98
C PHE A 546 -2.96 25.66 12.66
N TYR A 547 -3.61 25.99 11.53
CA TYR A 547 -2.93 26.09 10.25
C TYR A 547 -1.86 27.18 10.24
N ARG A 548 -2.07 28.30 10.92
CA ARG A 548 -1.03 29.33 11.05
C ARG A 548 0.17 28.83 11.86
N GLN A 549 -0.08 28.10 12.94
CA GLN A 549 1.00 27.49 13.74
C GLN A 549 1.70 26.36 12.99
N ASP A 550 0.97 25.55 12.22
CA ASP A 550 1.51 24.44 11.43
C ASP A 550 2.31 24.94 10.22
N ASP A 551 1.92 26.09 9.68
CA ASP A 551 2.68 26.80 8.64
C ASP A 551 3.96 27.42 9.19
N ASP A 552 3.97 27.80 10.48
CA ASP A 552 5.13 28.33 11.18
C ASP A 552 6.06 27.20 11.66
N THR A 553 7.08 26.93 10.85
CA THR A 553 8.12 25.93 11.15
C THR A 553 8.91 26.17 12.44
N THR A 554 8.74 27.32 13.12
CA THR A 554 9.40 27.61 14.40
C THR A 554 8.61 27.15 15.62
N VAL A 555 7.34 26.78 15.46
CA VAL A 555 6.42 26.39 16.54
C VAL A 555 5.87 24.99 16.28
N LYS A 556 5.72 24.18 17.34
CA LYS A 556 4.92 22.94 17.25
C LYS A 556 3.44 23.30 17.41
N ALA A 557 2.65 23.12 16.36
CA ALA A 557 1.23 23.41 16.41
C ALA A 557 0.49 22.51 17.42
N ASP A 558 -0.39 23.12 18.21
CA ASP A 558 -1.20 22.40 19.19
C ASP A 558 -2.52 21.94 18.57
N ALA A 559 -2.71 20.63 18.47
CA ALA A 559 -3.95 20.02 17.96
C ALA A 559 -4.97 19.66 19.04
N PHE A 560 -4.67 19.90 20.32
CA PHE A 560 -5.59 19.57 21.43
C PHE A 560 -6.94 20.31 21.36
N PRO A 561 -7.01 21.61 21.00
CA PRO A 561 -8.30 22.29 20.80
C PRO A 561 -9.13 21.66 19.69
N ILE A 562 -8.48 21.20 18.62
CA ILE A 562 -9.14 20.51 17.49
C ILE A 562 -9.70 19.17 17.95
N LEU A 563 -8.94 18.39 18.73
CA LEU A 563 -9.40 17.12 19.27
C LEU A 563 -10.71 17.27 20.08
N ASN A 564 -10.77 18.28 20.95
CA ASN A 564 -11.97 18.53 21.75
C ASN A 564 -13.17 18.95 20.89
N ALA A 565 -12.95 19.81 19.88
CA ALA A 565 -14.00 20.21 18.95
C ALA A 565 -14.48 19.02 18.09
N LEU A 566 -13.58 18.15 17.63
CA LEU A 566 -13.92 16.92 16.90
C LEU A 566 -14.76 15.97 17.75
N LYS A 567 -14.41 15.78 19.03
CA LYS A 567 -15.19 14.97 19.98
C LYS A 567 -16.59 15.53 20.19
N GLU A 568 -16.72 16.85 20.34
CA GLU A 568 -18.01 17.52 20.53
C GLU A 568 -18.91 17.34 19.30
N VAL A 569 -18.39 17.60 18.09
CA VAL A 569 -19.13 17.41 16.85
C VAL A 569 -19.49 15.93 16.65
N HIS A 570 -18.55 15.01 16.87
CA HIS A 570 -18.79 13.57 16.78
C HIS A 570 -19.92 13.12 17.72
N LEU A 571 -19.93 13.62 18.97
CA LEU A 571 -20.98 13.29 19.93
C LEU A 571 -22.35 13.79 19.46
N ILE A 572 -22.45 15.03 18.99
CA ILE A 572 -23.71 15.58 18.46
C ILE A 572 -24.19 14.78 17.24
N LEU A 573 -23.27 14.48 16.31
CA LEU A 573 -23.59 13.67 15.11
C LEU A 573 -24.08 12.26 15.49
N SER A 574 -23.50 11.65 16.53
CA SER A 574 -23.89 10.32 17.01
C SER A 574 -25.32 10.29 17.58
N GLN A 575 -25.77 11.38 18.21
CA GLN A 575 -27.14 11.52 18.70
C GLN A 575 -28.17 11.59 17.57
N GLY A 576 -27.80 12.16 16.41
CA GLY A 576 -28.66 12.27 15.23
C GLY A 576 -28.56 11.08 14.25
N ALA A 577 -27.84 10.01 14.58
CA ALA A 577 -27.50 8.96 13.62
C ALA A 577 -28.61 7.91 13.36
N HIS A 578 -29.86 8.14 13.79
CA HIS A 578 -30.92 7.14 13.75
C HIS A 578 -31.28 6.71 12.31
N ASN A 579 -31.55 7.67 11.42
CA ASN A 579 -31.88 7.40 10.02
C ASN A 579 -30.69 7.55 9.08
N GLN A 580 -29.51 7.90 9.61
CA GLN A 580 -28.28 8.04 8.84
C GLN A 580 -27.81 6.70 8.24
N PHE A 581 -28.09 5.59 8.93
CA PHE A 581 -27.83 4.24 8.42
C PHE A 581 -29.04 3.63 7.67
N GLY A 582 -30.08 4.42 7.46
CA GLY A 582 -31.29 4.07 6.72
C GLY A 582 -31.17 4.39 5.23
N ASP A 583 -32.26 4.14 4.49
CA ASP A 583 -32.29 4.32 3.03
C ASP A 583 -32.50 5.79 2.60
N LEU A 584 -32.63 6.72 3.55
CA LEU A 584 -32.97 8.11 3.22
C LEU A 584 -31.81 8.88 2.58
N PRO A 585 -30.55 8.84 3.09
CA PRO A 585 -29.41 9.46 2.42
C PRO A 585 -29.15 8.89 1.02
N SER A 586 -29.26 7.57 0.84
CA SER A 586 -29.09 6.92 -0.46
C SER A 586 -30.20 7.32 -1.44
N THR A 587 -31.46 7.29 -1.01
CA THR A 587 -32.60 7.69 -1.86
C THR A 587 -32.50 9.16 -2.27
N ALA A 588 -32.19 10.06 -1.34
CA ALA A 588 -32.00 11.49 -1.65
C ALA A 588 -30.85 11.70 -2.64
N ARG A 589 -29.73 10.99 -2.47
CA ARG A 589 -28.59 11.03 -3.39
C ARG A 589 -28.97 10.58 -4.79
N ILE A 590 -29.65 9.43 -4.91
CA ILE A 590 -30.09 8.87 -6.19
C ILE A 590 -30.96 9.87 -6.94
N GLU A 591 -31.97 10.43 -6.27
CA GLU A 591 -32.89 11.38 -6.90
C GLU A 591 -32.18 12.65 -7.37
N MET A 592 -31.27 13.20 -6.57
CA MET A 592 -30.56 14.43 -6.92
C MET A 592 -29.51 14.19 -8.02
N LEU A 593 -28.84 13.03 -8.04
CA LEU A 593 -27.96 12.64 -9.16
C LEU A 593 -28.75 12.54 -10.47
N MET A 594 -29.92 11.90 -10.45
CA MET A 594 -30.79 11.82 -11.63
C MET A 594 -31.22 13.22 -12.10
N GLN A 595 -31.54 14.14 -11.17
CA GLN A 595 -31.87 15.53 -11.49
C GLN A 595 -30.69 16.26 -12.13
N GLN A 596 -29.48 16.13 -11.57
CA GLN A 596 -28.27 16.70 -12.15
C GLN A 596 -28.04 16.14 -13.56
N TRP A 597 -28.19 14.83 -13.78
CA TRP A 597 -27.93 14.25 -15.10
C TRP A 597 -28.97 14.67 -16.14
N MET A 598 -30.25 14.73 -15.76
CA MET A 598 -31.29 15.30 -16.63
C MET A 598 -30.95 16.74 -17.01
N LEU A 599 -30.50 17.59 -16.08
CA LEU A 599 -30.10 18.97 -16.36
C LEU A 599 -28.81 19.08 -17.19
N ALA A 600 -27.88 18.14 -17.06
CA ALA A 600 -26.64 18.11 -17.85
C ALA A 600 -26.90 17.85 -19.34
N ARG A 601 -28.09 17.39 -19.70
CA ARG A 601 -28.47 17.07 -21.08
C ARG A 601 -28.31 18.29 -22.01
N PRO A 602 -27.64 18.14 -23.17
CA PRO A 602 -27.37 19.25 -24.08
C PRO A 602 -28.66 19.91 -24.61
N GLU A 603 -29.78 19.20 -24.62
CA GLU A 603 -31.09 19.69 -25.01
C GLU A 603 -31.50 20.95 -24.23
N PHE A 604 -31.14 21.06 -22.94
CA PHE A 604 -31.45 22.26 -22.14
C PHE A 604 -30.64 23.51 -22.53
N ARG A 605 -29.63 23.39 -23.40
CA ARG A 605 -28.89 24.55 -23.94
C ARG A 605 -29.74 25.47 -24.79
N GLU A 606 -30.70 24.89 -25.52
CA GLU A 606 -31.55 25.64 -26.43
C GLU A 606 -32.66 26.41 -25.69
N PHE A 607 -33.11 25.88 -24.55
CA PHE A 607 -34.25 26.42 -23.81
C PHE A 607 -33.85 27.41 -22.72
N LEU A 608 -32.65 27.27 -22.14
CA LEU A 608 -32.18 28.11 -21.05
C LEU A 608 -31.04 29.01 -21.52
N PRO A 609 -31.09 30.32 -21.22
CA PRO A 609 -30.05 31.27 -21.61
C PRO A 609 -28.79 31.07 -20.76
N THR A 610 -27.96 30.10 -21.16
CA THR A 610 -26.73 29.73 -20.44
C THR A 610 -25.53 30.53 -20.90
N ARG A 611 -24.58 30.74 -19.98
CA ARG A 611 -23.33 31.48 -20.24
C ARG A 611 -22.18 30.50 -20.46
N LEU A 612 -21.95 30.11 -21.71
CA LEU A 612 -20.95 29.09 -22.07
C LEU A 612 -19.51 29.40 -21.63
N MET A 613 -19.16 30.69 -21.45
CA MET A 613 -17.82 31.10 -21.01
C MET A 613 -17.59 30.95 -19.51
N VAL A 614 -18.62 30.65 -18.72
CA VAL A 614 -18.46 30.37 -17.28
C VAL A 614 -18.00 28.92 -17.14
N ALA A 615 -16.75 28.73 -16.70
CA ALA A 615 -16.13 27.43 -16.55
C ALA A 615 -16.66 26.71 -15.29
N HIS A 616 -17.84 26.10 -15.39
CA HIS A 616 -18.34 25.20 -14.36
C HIS A 616 -17.66 23.82 -14.47
N PRO A 617 -17.32 23.18 -13.34
CA PRO A 617 -16.71 21.84 -13.35
C PRO A 617 -17.68 20.73 -13.78
N GLU A 618 -18.99 20.93 -13.65
CA GLU A 618 -20.01 19.94 -14.00
C GLU A 618 -21.07 20.54 -14.93
N PRO A 619 -21.49 19.83 -16.01
CA PRO A 619 -22.36 20.39 -17.04
C PRO A 619 -23.76 20.82 -16.62
N TRP A 620 -24.32 20.32 -15.52
CA TRP A 620 -25.67 20.66 -15.07
C TRP A 620 -25.74 22.02 -14.35
N MET A 621 -24.60 22.49 -13.85
CA MET A 621 -24.49 23.71 -13.06
C MET A 621 -24.88 24.96 -13.85
N ASP A 622 -24.56 24.97 -15.15
CA ASP A 622 -24.89 26.10 -16.03
C ASP A 622 -26.41 26.31 -16.18
N ARG A 623 -27.21 25.22 -16.18
CA ARG A 623 -28.67 25.24 -16.26
C ARG A 623 -29.28 25.77 -14.98
N VAL A 624 -28.76 25.35 -13.83
CA VAL A 624 -29.24 25.83 -12.53
C VAL A 624 -28.94 27.31 -12.37
N ASP A 625 -27.71 27.76 -12.67
CA ASP A 625 -27.36 29.19 -12.58
C ASP A 625 -28.14 30.05 -13.59
N ALA A 626 -28.45 29.53 -14.78
CA ALA A 626 -29.34 30.21 -15.71
C ALA A 626 -30.79 30.27 -15.20
N MET A 627 -31.31 29.17 -14.64
CA MET A 627 -32.66 29.14 -14.06
C MET A 627 -32.79 30.15 -12.91
N LYS A 628 -31.80 30.22 -12.03
CA LYS A 628 -31.77 31.18 -10.92
C LYS A 628 -31.90 32.62 -11.39
N LYS A 629 -31.24 32.97 -12.51
CA LYS A 629 -31.37 34.30 -13.15
C LYS A 629 -32.73 34.51 -13.79
N VAL A 630 -33.23 33.52 -14.55
CA VAL A 630 -34.54 33.59 -15.23
C VAL A 630 -35.68 33.75 -14.21
N GLN A 631 -35.57 33.13 -13.04
CA GLN A 631 -36.59 33.15 -12.00
C GLN A 631 -36.36 34.25 -10.94
N GLY A 632 -35.27 35.00 -11.02
CA GLY A 632 -34.90 36.01 -10.03
C GLY A 632 -34.71 35.47 -8.60
N TRP A 633 -34.10 34.28 -8.47
CA TRP A 633 -33.88 33.62 -7.17
C TRP A 633 -32.66 34.17 -6.43
N SER A 634 -31.48 33.59 -6.64
CA SER A 634 -30.23 34.07 -6.04
C SER A 634 -29.15 34.27 -7.09
N ASP A 635 -28.33 35.30 -6.88
CA ASP A 635 -27.17 35.59 -7.75
C ASP A 635 -25.92 34.76 -7.43
N THR A 636 -25.89 34.09 -6.26
CA THR A 636 -24.76 33.23 -5.86
C THR A 636 -24.65 32.02 -6.77
N SER A 637 -23.47 31.74 -7.31
CA SER A 637 -23.28 30.56 -8.17
C SER A 637 -23.50 29.24 -7.43
N ILE A 638 -24.14 28.28 -8.10
CA ILE A 638 -24.29 26.88 -7.66
C ILE A 638 -22.96 26.18 -7.36
N ALA A 639 -21.84 26.67 -7.91
CA ALA A 639 -20.50 26.14 -7.62
C ALA A 639 -20.17 26.14 -6.13
N HIS A 640 -20.51 27.22 -5.41
CA HIS A 640 -20.23 27.27 -3.97
C HIS A 640 -21.10 26.30 -3.17
N PHE A 641 -22.35 26.08 -3.58
CA PHE A 641 -23.23 25.09 -2.95
C PHE A 641 -22.76 23.65 -3.20
N ARG A 642 -22.29 23.36 -4.42
CA ARG A 642 -21.64 22.08 -4.75
C ARG A 642 -20.41 21.85 -3.87
N ASP A 643 -19.55 22.85 -3.73
CA ASP A 643 -18.33 22.73 -2.93
C ASP A 643 -18.64 22.52 -1.45
N LEU A 644 -19.65 23.24 -0.91
CA LEU A 644 -20.19 22.99 0.44
C LEU A 644 -20.72 21.56 0.60
N ALA A 645 -21.42 21.05 -0.40
CA ALA A 645 -21.96 19.70 -0.41
C ALA A 645 -20.84 18.65 -0.36
N MET A 646 -19.84 18.77 -1.26
CA MET A 646 -18.73 17.82 -1.35
C MET A 646 -17.80 17.86 -0.15
N PHE A 647 -17.33 19.05 0.23
CA PHE A 647 -16.41 19.20 1.37
C PHE A 647 -17.10 18.91 2.69
N GLY A 648 -18.36 19.35 2.84
CA GLY A 648 -19.16 19.07 4.03
C GLY A 648 -19.37 17.57 4.24
N GLU A 649 -19.70 16.83 3.18
CA GLU A 649 -19.84 15.37 3.25
C GLU A 649 -18.54 14.69 3.68
N GLN A 650 -17.41 15.02 3.03
CA GLN A 650 -16.12 14.42 3.35
C GLN A 650 -15.70 14.69 4.81
N LEU A 651 -15.84 15.93 5.27
CA LEU A 651 -15.54 16.31 6.65
C LEU A 651 -16.46 15.57 7.64
N LEU A 652 -17.77 15.62 7.45
CA LEU A 652 -18.72 15.01 8.40
C LEU A 652 -18.62 13.48 8.41
N LEU A 653 -18.38 12.82 7.27
CA LEU A 653 -18.11 11.38 7.22
C LEU A 653 -16.88 11.02 8.05
N SER A 654 -15.80 11.77 7.88
CA SER A 654 -14.57 11.54 8.64
C SER A 654 -14.79 11.71 10.15
N ILE A 655 -15.62 12.68 10.56
CA ILE A 655 -15.93 12.92 11.97
C ILE A 655 -16.86 11.83 12.51
N ARG A 656 -17.88 11.43 11.74
CA ARG A 656 -18.88 10.45 12.18
C ARG A 656 -18.31 9.05 12.36
N TYR A 657 -17.53 8.58 11.38
CA TYR A 657 -17.07 7.19 11.33
C TYR A 657 -15.74 6.94 12.04
N THR A 658 -15.01 8.00 12.42
CA THR A 658 -13.83 7.88 13.28
C THR A 658 -14.24 7.78 14.75
N HIS A 659 -13.56 6.93 15.52
CA HIS A 659 -13.87 6.66 16.93
C HIS A 659 -13.30 7.72 17.89
N TRP A 660 -13.67 8.99 17.69
CA TRP A 660 -13.14 10.12 18.49
C TRP A 660 -13.38 10.01 19.99
N SER A 661 -14.39 9.24 20.41
CA SER A 661 -14.77 9.08 21.82
C SER A 661 -13.65 8.48 22.70
N ASP A 662 -12.76 7.67 22.12
CA ASP A 662 -11.69 6.96 22.84
C ASP A 662 -10.28 7.50 22.50
N VAL A 663 -10.19 8.55 21.69
CA VAL A 663 -8.92 9.17 21.29
C VAL A 663 -8.53 10.21 22.33
N TYR A 664 -7.44 10.00 23.07
CA TYR A 664 -6.94 10.97 24.06
C TYR A 664 -5.74 11.78 23.57
N ASP A 665 -5.00 11.23 22.62
CA ASP A 665 -3.77 11.82 22.09
C ASP A 665 -4.09 12.81 20.95
N PRO A 666 -3.59 14.06 20.99
CA PRO A 666 -3.81 15.04 19.92
C PRO A 666 -3.18 14.68 18.56
N THR A 667 -2.29 13.67 18.48
CA THR A 667 -1.64 13.28 17.22
C THR A 667 -2.64 12.88 16.11
N GLU A 668 -3.75 12.22 16.45
CA GLU A 668 -4.79 11.89 15.46
C GLU A 668 -5.53 13.13 14.95
N ALA A 669 -5.84 14.07 15.84
CA ALA A 669 -6.48 15.34 15.45
C ALA A 669 -5.53 16.20 14.60
N PHE A 670 -4.23 16.14 14.90
CA PHE A 670 -3.18 16.77 14.10
C PHE A 670 -3.15 16.21 12.67
N ALA A 671 -3.11 14.88 12.53
CA ALA A 671 -3.15 14.22 11.23
C ALA A 671 -4.46 14.51 10.48
N TRP A 672 -5.61 14.53 11.18
CA TRP A 672 -6.91 14.87 10.60
C TRP A 672 -6.93 16.29 10.03
N ALA A 673 -6.43 17.25 10.79
CA ALA A 673 -6.42 18.65 10.40
C ALA A 673 -5.55 18.90 9.16
N ARG A 674 -4.40 18.24 9.05
CA ARG A 674 -3.56 18.26 7.85
C ARG A 674 -4.21 17.54 6.66
N PHE A 675 -4.71 16.33 6.88
CA PHE A 675 -5.31 15.51 5.82
C PHE A 675 -6.49 16.22 5.13
N TRP A 676 -7.37 16.85 5.92
CA TRP A 676 -8.58 17.51 5.44
C TRP A 676 -8.44 19.03 5.23
N ARG A 677 -7.22 19.57 5.26
CA ARG A 677 -6.97 21.01 5.13
C ARG A 677 -7.60 21.65 3.88
N PRO A 678 -7.44 21.08 2.66
CA PRO A 678 -8.08 21.64 1.47
C PRO A 678 -9.60 21.70 1.58
N GLN A 679 -10.22 20.65 2.14
CA GLN A 679 -11.66 20.53 2.28
C GLN A 679 -12.19 21.51 3.33
N ALA A 680 -11.52 21.64 4.47
CA ALA A 680 -11.88 22.60 5.50
C ALA A 680 -11.80 24.05 4.97
N GLN A 681 -10.68 24.44 4.36
CA GLN A 681 -10.52 25.78 3.80
C GLN A 681 -11.49 26.04 2.64
N GLY A 682 -11.70 25.06 1.76
CA GLY A 682 -12.68 25.13 0.67
C GLY A 682 -14.11 25.31 1.18
N TYR A 683 -14.49 24.56 2.21
CA TYR A 683 -15.78 24.70 2.88
C TYR A 683 -15.95 26.11 3.48
N MET A 684 -14.96 26.61 4.21
CA MET A 684 -15.02 27.95 4.81
C MET A 684 -15.17 29.05 3.76
N HIS A 685 -14.42 28.97 2.66
CA HIS A 685 -14.52 29.91 1.56
C HIS A 685 -15.90 29.86 0.89
N ALA A 686 -16.39 28.67 0.56
CA ALA A 686 -17.69 28.49 -0.08
C ALA A 686 -18.84 28.93 0.85
N TYR A 687 -18.72 28.66 2.15
CA TYR A 687 -19.70 29.10 3.16
C TYR A 687 -19.78 30.62 3.21
N ARG A 688 -18.64 31.31 3.29
CA ARG A 688 -18.58 32.76 3.25
C ARG A 688 -19.20 33.32 1.96
N ALA A 689 -18.93 32.70 0.80
CA ALA A 689 -19.51 33.14 -0.47
C ALA A 689 -21.06 33.04 -0.44
N VAL A 690 -21.59 31.96 0.13
CA VAL A 690 -23.04 31.67 0.20
C VAL A 690 -23.76 32.48 1.27
N THR A 691 -23.30 32.43 2.52
CA THR A 691 -24.00 33.03 3.68
C THR A 691 -23.50 34.43 4.04
N GLY A 692 -22.27 34.79 3.65
CA GLY A 692 -21.62 36.05 4.00
C GLY A 692 -20.88 36.03 5.34
N VAL A 693 -20.97 34.93 6.10
CA VAL A 693 -20.29 34.79 7.40
C VAL A 693 -18.85 34.36 7.18
N ASP A 694 -17.91 35.12 7.76
CA ASP A 694 -16.48 34.83 7.66
C ASP A 694 -15.97 34.08 8.90
N MET A 695 -15.84 32.76 8.75
CA MET A 695 -15.31 31.87 9.80
C MET A 695 -13.79 31.97 9.96
N THR A 696 -13.09 32.70 9.08
CA THR A 696 -11.63 32.89 9.18
C THR A 696 -11.23 34.06 10.09
N SER A 697 -12.21 34.85 10.52
CA SER A 697 -11.99 36.01 11.39
C SER A 697 -11.59 35.57 12.81
N GLU A 698 -10.66 36.31 13.42
CA GLU A 698 -10.19 36.00 14.79
C GLU A 698 -11.23 36.36 15.85
N THR A 699 -12.10 37.34 15.55
CA THR A 699 -13.19 37.76 16.42
C THR A 699 -14.42 36.88 16.19
N ALA A 700 -14.66 35.94 17.09
CA ALA A 700 -15.86 35.13 17.06
C ALA A 700 -17.12 36.00 17.22
N ASN A 701 -18.09 35.84 16.32
CA ASN A 701 -19.42 36.41 16.50
C ASN A 701 -20.41 35.28 16.78
N PRO A 702 -20.63 34.93 18.06
CA PRO A 702 -21.39 33.74 18.41
C PRO A 702 -22.84 33.77 17.91
N LYS A 703 -23.41 34.97 17.71
CA LYS A 703 -24.77 35.10 17.16
C LYS A 703 -24.84 34.73 15.68
N LEU A 704 -23.88 35.20 14.88
CA LEU A 704 -23.83 34.86 13.45
C LEU A 704 -23.41 33.41 13.24
N GLU A 705 -22.48 32.91 14.05
CA GLU A 705 -21.96 31.53 13.96
C GLU A 705 -22.97 30.49 14.42
N SER A 706 -23.89 30.81 15.34
CA SER A 706 -24.98 29.91 15.72
C SER A 706 -26.23 30.05 14.84
N SER A 707 -26.25 31.00 13.91
CA SER A 707 -27.39 31.22 13.02
C SER A 707 -27.46 30.12 11.96
N MET A 708 -28.67 29.61 11.73
CA MET A 708 -28.91 28.58 10.71
C MET A 708 -28.61 29.13 9.30
N PRO A 709 -28.01 28.32 8.40
CA PRO A 709 -27.66 28.79 7.06
C PRO A 709 -28.87 29.27 6.24
N SER A 710 -30.03 28.60 6.35
CA SER A 710 -31.26 28.97 5.66
C SER A 710 -31.76 30.37 6.02
N VAL A 711 -31.62 30.77 7.29
CA VAL A 711 -31.99 32.12 7.76
C VAL A 711 -31.06 33.17 7.15
N LEU A 712 -29.75 32.89 7.11
CA LEU A 712 -28.76 33.78 6.49
C LEU A 712 -29.00 33.92 4.99
N LEU A 713 -29.33 32.81 4.31
CA LEU A 713 -29.70 32.79 2.91
C LEU A 713 -30.96 33.60 2.62
N ARG A 714 -32.00 33.45 3.45
CA ARG A 714 -33.24 34.24 3.33
C ARG A 714 -32.97 35.73 3.49
N GLN A 715 -32.21 36.14 4.52
CA GLN A 715 -31.85 37.53 4.72
C GLN A 715 -31.10 38.11 3.51
N ARG A 716 -30.22 37.32 2.89
CA ARG A 716 -29.52 37.71 1.67
C ARG A 716 -30.44 37.84 0.46
N LEU A 717 -31.35 36.89 0.29
CA LEU A 717 -32.35 36.92 -0.78
C LEU A 717 -33.28 38.14 -0.65
N GLU A 718 -33.66 38.52 0.57
CA GLU A 718 -34.48 39.70 0.85
C GLU A 718 -33.71 41.01 0.63
N ALA A 719 -32.40 41.02 0.88
CA ALA A 719 -31.53 42.17 0.65
C ALA A 719 -31.14 42.38 -0.83
N MET A 720 -31.32 41.37 -1.69
CA MET A 720 -31.06 41.51 -3.13
C MET A 720 -32.10 42.44 -3.77
N PRO A 721 -31.68 43.44 -4.56
CA PRO A 721 -32.62 44.25 -5.32
C PRO A 721 -33.32 43.36 -6.33
N ARG A 722 -34.64 43.16 -6.17
CA ARG A 722 -35.44 42.44 -7.17
C ARG A 722 -35.39 43.25 -8.47
N THR A 723 -34.65 42.74 -9.46
CA THR A 723 -34.73 43.27 -10.82
C THR A 723 -36.16 43.07 -11.30
N ALA A 724 -36.86 44.19 -11.52
CA ALA A 724 -38.22 44.25 -12.02
C ALA A 724 -38.32 43.77 -13.47
#